data_AF-A0A5B7TXA9-F1
#
_entry.id   AF-A0A5B7TXA9-F1
#
_cell.length_a   1.000
_cell.length_b   1.000
_cell.length_c   1.000
_cell.angle_alpha   90.00
_cell.angle_beta   90.00
_cell.angle_gamma   90.00
#
_symmetry.space_group_name_H-M   'P 1'
#
loop_
_entity.id
_entity.type
_entity.pdbx_description
1 polymer ?
#
loop_
_entity_poly.entity_id
_entity_poly.type
_entity_poly.pdbx_seq_one_letter_code
_entity_poly.pdbx_strand_id
1 'polypeptide(L)'
;MIIVGNRFINKYNQNPDSSSSIISNINLKNITLIELVTDPSDSISIDFAQHLNKIGDYSKFPIKEININEWNSPSYTIGETTRVIVVQNTLKLKGKTLEKLLTFVSQGGVLFVPNFIEDERMAYFYGLIKNGTRQKVDVPVGYYFDTNFLPNVKGTSYGEHIYHGGLNKFSFKDDVTILASAKNDRDYPAIIENNIGIGKVILFNTYEILRKQDRGLLYSALLKGLENIPYPIANVSTIFLDDFPSPLYNTKEEPIKSEMDLTVLDFVKNVWWPDMKKLSDTFNIKYTALTAFDYRNSIKPPFLFDQWDNHLIIENERKISVTDWIAKDIIKHGHDLGLHGYNHTSLQIETWKEPDYMRIALASAKKKWTISSIGDFPVSYVPPSNYIDSIGMSELGKAFPSIKYMCSLYLGDYNEGGNREFDEEKWNPNFFDYPRISSGYDLNEEHKFVQQSLYIYSGIWTHFVHPDDVYQIPGGDESSAGHFSLRNKQSLGWHKSKDGKPGLLSVFANYLHEMEEIFPLSRYVSAEEGAIITKDWRKSQYSFSKNESEYFVERIDNDKKGAYYWFLYSSHKNVKKIEAELLQKSEKFEKTPFLDGFLYSIKTTHPSLSINSGSLNTMLTNTVARKVIDDYRLYKDHNYKITNLLSTYVKSEPSENASVQEWTKHYVATENLDKASLLLKEKIDTEKRIDTSVFNEYYKYMAWQNKSKEAWLTLQNHIEEYPLTENIKYSRSLGLKNGYPNEIIRKQFLEKQINILNDKEILREYYRTFNTPENKKEVTEVLKKLRDVDPSLENEKFYLKHLIAYDPKQAITELNKYIPSESSSLWNMSEEISWLYANNKRYKKAYDWSKYTQKIAVVNKLYWLSEIKDFKTLRKEYIHFIANNPNDLKTKGEISKILLTNNQQIESWGIVSALPETVQKDTLKRALNEQVIYLNKITQKDLINRYANLFEVNVKKQIEKDIRLSENNSIEAETEIIGDNNSSTSFEKKITYTIKTDKLNSHSISVTNNDLYDVENTSFSDIDNVNKNVTGLEYKFSNQPTGKINYWVRGRVEKDKQDNIYYQAGVGASLPKEKSFTSLSANIYPVKTGPGYQKKIYQSRLAIYQENNVKNIFKTVVYAEGNHFSNSDLEGSITTRVVLDNSKDKMFKVLPQVEASFSKSNKDETKDYPYYLVDKRFFAGGGVGLKYGTEKSKLNIRVEGSTFIDNDLGDFNRFTGQASVKIGNFTKISAAAELSTQSQAYSNSFKLGLKHTF
;
A
#
# COMPACT_ATOMS: atom_id res chain seq x y z
N MET A 1 0.04 6.32 -39.82
CA MET A 1 -0.95 6.61 -40.88
C MET A 1 -2.24 7.04 -40.16
N ILE A 2 -2.45 8.37 -40.12
CA ILE A 2 -3.71 9.15 -40.19
C ILE A 2 -4.78 8.92 -39.09
N ILE A 3 -4.77 9.71 -38.00
CA ILE A 3 -5.65 10.86 -37.62
C ILE A 3 -7.12 10.52 -37.28
N VAL A 4 -7.50 10.60 -35.99
CA VAL A 4 -8.81 11.03 -35.43
C VAL A 4 -8.57 11.40 -33.95
N GLY A 5 -8.95 12.55 -33.35
CA GLY A 5 -9.94 13.57 -33.70
C GLY A 5 -10.96 13.70 -32.55
N ASN A 6 -10.70 14.60 -31.60
CA ASN A 6 -11.57 14.99 -30.46
C ASN A 6 -13.03 15.31 -30.87
N ARG A 7 -14.00 15.04 -29.96
CA ARG A 7 -14.90 16.06 -29.35
C ARG A 7 -16.05 15.43 -28.54
N PHE A 8 -15.93 15.54 -27.21
CA PHE A 8 -17.04 15.54 -26.26
C PHE A 8 -17.40 17.01 -25.97
N ILE A 9 -18.64 17.44 -26.22
CA ILE A 9 -19.26 18.62 -25.56
C ILE A 9 -20.75 18.32 -25.27
N ASN A 10 -21.05 18.35 -23.97
CA ASN A 10 -22.26 18.73 -23.21
C ASN A 10 -23.65 18.80 -23.88
N LYS A 11 -24.64 18.23 -23.17
CA LYS A 11 -25.85 18.95 -22.73
C LYS A 11 -26.63 18.13 -21.68
N TYR A 12 -26.56 18.57 -20.42
CA TYR A 12 -27.60 18.33 -19.41
C TYR A 12 -28.33 19.66 -19.20
N ASN A 13 -29.65 19.66 -19.30
CA ASN A 13 -30.52 20.69 -18.74
C ASN A 13 -31.90 20.10 -18.42
N GLN A 14 -32.29 20.20 -17.13
CA GLN A 14 -33.64 20.20 -16.53
C GLN A 14 -34.45 18.87 -16.57
N ASN A 15 -35.21 18.42 -15.55
CA ASN A 15 -35.73 18.94 -14.26
C ASN A 15 -36.20 17.73 -13.41
N PRO A 16 -36.40 17.85 -12.08
CA PRO A 16 -37.45 17.09 -11.40
C PRO A 16 -38.37 17.96 -10.53
N ASP A 17 -39.67 17.68 -10.59
CA ASP A 17 -40.70 18.04 -9.60
C ASP A 17 -41.45 16.72 -9.29
N SER A 18 -41.92 16.36 -8.10
CA SER A 18 -42.34 17.16 -6.93
C SER A 18 -42.57 16.25 -5.71
N SER A 19 -42.43 16.78 -4.48
CA SER A 19 -43.49 16.70 -3.45
C SER A 19 -43.16 17.49 -2.16
N SER A 20 -43.83 18.65 -2.06
CA SER A 20 -44.29 19.39 -0.86
C SER A 20 -43.41 19.47 0.40
N SER A 21 -42.81 20.63 0.66
CA SER A 21 -43.13 21.43 1.86
C SER A 21 -42.70 22.90 1.72
N ILE A 22 -43.69 23.81 1.83
CA ILE A 22 -43.65 25.22 2.27
C ILE A 22 -42.36 26.03 2.00
N ILE A 23 -42.14 26.49 0.75
CA ILE A 23 -41.61 27.84 0.45
C ILE A 23 -42.22 28.28 -0.89
N SER A 24 -43.26 29.13 -0.84
CA SER A 24 -43.88 29.74 -2.02
C SER A 24 -43.16 31.04 -2.40
N ASN A 25 -42.88 31.19 -3.70
CA ASN A 25 -42.58 32.43 -4.45
C ASN A 25 -41.18 33.07 -4.31
N ILE A 26 -40.12 32.41 -4.80
CA ILE A 26 -38.96 33.13 -5.35
C ILE A 26 -38.70 32.61 -6.78
N ASN A 27 -38.84 33.50 -7.75
CA ASN A 27 -38.62 33.24 -9.17
C ASN A 27 -37.10 33.22 -9.43
N LEU A 28 -36.45 32.07 -9.23
CA LEU A 28 -34.99 31.91 -9.35
C LEU A 28 -34.58 31.99 -10.83
N LYS A 29 -34.11 33.15 -11.29
CA LYS A 29 -33.44 33.29 -12.59
C LYS A 29 -32.02 32.72 -12.50
N ASN A 30 -31.69 31.71 -13.30
CA ASN A 30 -30.30 31.28 -13.50
C ASN A 30 -29.48 32.44 -14.11
N ILE A 31 -28.42 32.85 -13.43
CA ILE A 31 -27.54 33.95 -13.85
C ILE A 31 -26.24 33.43 -14.49
N THR A 32 -25.57 34.27 -15.29
CA THR A 32 -24.22 33.99 -15.83
C THR A 32 -23.23 34.88 -15.10
N LEU A 33 -22.24 34.31 -14.41
CA LEU A 33 -21.23 35.09 -13.68
C LEU A 33 -19.95 35.27 -14.48
N ILE A 34 -19.55 34.24 -15.24
CA ILE A 34 -18.33 34.24 -16.04
C ILE A 34 -18.71 33.94 -17.50
N GLU A 35 -18.23 34.75 -18.43
CA GLU A 35 -18.28 34.47 -19.86
C GLU A 35 -16.88 34.10 -20.37
N LEU A 36 -16.75 32.90 -20.93
CA LEU A 36 -15.50 32.36 -21.43
C LEU A 36 -15.53 32.34 -22.96
N VAL A 37 -14.73 33.19 -23.59
CA VAL A 37 -14.64 33.28 -25.06
C VAL A 37 -13.65 32.24 -25.57
N THR A 38 -14.15 31.23 -26.29
CA THR A 38 -13.36 30.12 -26.83
C THR A 38 -13.27 30.17 -28.34
N ASP A 39 -12.10 29.81 -28.85
CA ASP A 39 -11.87 29.64 -30.29
C ASP A 39 -11.70 28.15 -30.59
N PRO A 40 -12.71 27.47 -31.16
CA PRO A 40 -12.60 26.04 -31.45
C PRO A 40 -11.61 25.67 -32.54
N SER A 41 -11.00 26.66 -33.22
CA SER A 41 -9.90 26.47 -34.17
C SER A 41 -8.51 26.59 -33.54
N ASP A 42 -8.43 27.00 -32.27
CA ASP A 42 -7.20 27.18 -31.50
C ASP A 42 -7.14 26.15 -30.36
N SER A 43 -6.19 25.22 -30.44
CA SER A 43 -6.03 24.16 -29.43
C SER A 43 -5.70 24.72 -28.04
N ILE A 44 -4.95 25.82 -27.97
CA ILE A 44 -4.59 26.46 -26.70
C ILE A 44 -5.84 27.03 -26.04
N SER A 45 -6.73 27.66 -26.85
CA SER A 45 -8.02 28.16 -26.37
C SER A 45 -8.90 27.03 -25.80
N ILE A 46 -8.93 25.87 -26.46
CA ILE A 46 -9.68 24.69 -25.99
C ILE A 46 -9.11 24.16 -24.66
N ASP A 47 -7.78 24.06 -24.54
CA ASP A 47 -7.14 23.51 -23.32
C ASP A 47 -7.36 24.43 -22.10
N PHE A 48 -7.22 25.75 -22.27
CA PHE A 48 -7.57 26.72 -21.22
C PHE A 48 -9.04 26.63 -20.82
N ALA A 49 -9.93 26.48 -21.80
CA ALA A 49 -11.35 26.34 -21.55
C ALA A 49 -11.67 25.10 -20.72
N GLN A 50 -11.00 23.98 -20.97
CA GLN A 50 -11.17 22.77 -20.16
C GLN A 50 -10.77 22.99 -18.69
N HIS A 51 -9.66 23.69 -18.43
CA HIS A 51 -9.25 24.00 -17.05
C HIS A 51 -10.24 24.94 -16.35
N LEU A 52 -10.68 26.01 -17.01
CA LEU A 52 -11.66 26.96 -16.44
C LEU A 52 -13.03 26.32 -16.23
N ASN A 53 -13.51 25.51 -17.17
CA ASN A 53 -14.75 24.75 -17.01
C ASN A 53 -14.66 23.77 -15.84
N LYS A 54 -13.50 23.12 -15.63
CA LYS A 54 -13.32 22.21 -14.49
C LYS A 54 -13.31 22.95 -13.15
N ILE A 55 -12.69 24.13 -13.10
CA ILE A 55 -12.73 25.03 -11.93
C ILE A 55 -14.17 25.48 -11.64
N GLY A 56 -14.93 25.86 -12.67
CA GLY A 56 -16.35 26.21 -12.57
C GLY A 56 -17.22 25.06 -12.08
N ASP A 57 -16.96 23.84 -12.57
CA ASP A 57 -17.66 22.61 -12.15
C ASP A 57 -17.43 22.25 -10.67
N TYR A 58 -16.23 22.53 -10.13
CA TYR A 58 -15.92 22.34 -8.72
C TYR A 58 -16.51 23.46 -7.86
N SER A 59 -16.19 24.72 -8.17
CA SER A 59 -16.71 25.89 -7.44
C SER A 59 -18.21 26.14 -7.63
N LYS A 60 -18.85 25.43 -8.58
CA LYS A 60 -20.25 25.59 -8.98
C LYS A 60 -20.59 26.94 -9.61
N PHE A 61 -19.60 27.78 -9.91
CA PHE A 61 -19.86 29.07 -10.54
C PHE A 61 -20.48 28.91 -11.94
N PRO A 62 -21.51 29.68 -12.29
CA PRO A 62 -22.09 29.66 -13.64
C PRO A 62 -21.13 30.26 -14.68
N ILE A 63 -20.56 29.38 -15.50
CA ILE A 63 -19.70 29.73 -16.65
C ILE A 63 -20.49 29.53 -17.94
N LYS A 64 -20.54 30.56 -18.78
CA LYS A 64 -21.05 30.48 -20.15
C LYS A 64 -19.88 30.47 -21.13
N GLU A 65 -19.64 29.33 -21.75
CA GLU A 65 -18.67 29.21 -22.85
C GLU A 65 -19.30 29.73 -24.16
N ILE A 66 -18.56 30.57 -24.89
CA ILE A 66 -19.05 31.28 -26.07
C ILE A 66 -18.00 31.21 -27.18
N ASN A 67 -18.42 30.76 -28.37
CA ASN A 67 -17.55 30.73 -29.53
C ASN A 67 -17.15 32.15 -29.96
N ILE A 68 -15.88 32.36 -30.30
CA ILE A 68 -15.36 33.67 -30.72
C ILE A 68 -16.10 34.29 -31.92
N ASN A 69 -16.65 33.48 -32.82
CA ASN A 69 -17.48 33.95 -33.94
C ASN A 69 -18.83 34.50 -33.46
N GLU A 70 -19.46 33.83 -32.48
CA GLU A 70 -20.68 34.31 -31.83
C GLU A 70 -20.39 35.58 -31.01
N TRP A 71 -19.30 35.58 -30.23
CA TRP A 71 -18.83 36.74 -29.48
C TRP A 71 -18.64 37.97 -30.37
N ASN A 72 -18.06 37.74 -31.56
CA ASN A 72 -17.83 38.75 -32.59
C ASN A 72 -19.10 39.21 -33.35
N SER A 73 -20.24 38.58 -33.11
CA SER A 73 -21.51 39.00 -33.70
C SER A 73 -21.97 40.34 -33.12
N PRO A 74 -22.39 41.32 -33.94
CA PRO A 74 -22.99 42.55 -33.45
C PRO A 74 -24.26 42.35 -32.61
N SER A 75 -24.95 41.22 -32.77
CA SER A 75 -26.17 40.88 -32.03
C SER A 75 -25.90 40.34 -30.62
N TYR A 76 -24.68 39.88 -30.35
CA TYR A 76 -24.36 39.27 -29.07
C TYR A 76 -24.24 40.34 -27.97
N THR A 77 -24.90 40.14 -26.84
CA THR A 77 -24.88 41.03 -25.66
C THR A 77 -24.25 40.32 -24.46
N ILE A 78 -23.46 41.05 -23.66
CA ILE A 78 -22.93 40.52 -22.40
C ILE A 78 -24.09 40.40 -21.41
N GLY A 79 -24.14 39.29 -20.66
CA GLY A 79 -25.16 39.07 -19.65
C GLY A 79 -25.14 40.15 -18.56
N GLU A 80 -26.32 40.59 -18.11
CA GLU A 80 -26.46 41.66 -17.08
C GLU A 80 -25.82 41.30 -15.73
N THR A 81 -25.60 40.01 -15.50
CA THR A 81 -25.02 39.45 -14.27
C THR A 81 -23.56 39.04 -14.43
N THR A 82 -23.02 39.13 -15.64
CA THR A 82 -21.63 38.79 -15.95
C THR A 82 -20.71 39.72 -15.17
N ARG A 83 -19.75 39.13 -14.47
CA ARG A 83 -18.75 39.84 -13.65
C ARG A 83 -17.34 39.67 -14.20
N VAL A 84 -17.09 38.56 -14.87
CA VAL A 84 -15.79 38.25 -15.48
C VAL A 84 -15.98 37.85 -16.92
N ILE A 85 -15.17 38.40 -17.82
CA ILE A 85 -15.01 37.89 -19.19
C ILE A 85 -13.59 37.38 -19.32
N VAL A 86 -13.44 36.16 -19.84
CA VAL A 86 -12.14 35.56 -20.13
C VAL A 86 -11.91 35.52 -21.63
N VAL A 87 -10.80 36.10 -22.08
CA VAL A 87 -10.39 36.07 -23.50
C VAL A 87 -8.97 35.58 -23.60
N GLN A 88 -8.78 34.42 -24.22
CA GLN A 88 -7.46 33.84 -24.49
C GLN A 88 -6.88 34.39 -25.80
N ASN A 89 -7.61 34.29 -26.93
CA ASN A 89 -7.12 34.74 -28.24
C ASN A 89 -7.64 36.15 -28.60
N THR A 90 -6.86 37.19 -28.29
CA THR A 90 -7.26 38.57 -28.55
C THR A 90 -7.18 38.95 -30.04
N LEU A 91 -6.30 38.34 -30.83
CA LEU A 91 -6.08 38.70 -32.24
C LEU A 91 -7.35 38.52 -33.10
N LYS A 92 -8.17 37.50 -32.79
CA LYS A 92 -9.41 37.22 -33.52
C LYS A 92 -10.62 38.06 -33.08
N LEU A 93 -10.48 38.94 -32.09
CA LEU A 93 -11.52 39.90 -31.75
C LEU A 93 -11.71 40.94 -32.86
N LYS A 94 -12.97 41.28 -33.17
CA LYS A 94 -13.31 42.34 -34.12
C LYS A 94 -13.34 43.71 -33.45
N GLY A 95 -13.06 44.78 -34.18
CA GLY A 95 -12.95 46.13 -33.63
C GLY A 95 -14.15 46.60 -32.78
N LYS A 96 -15.39 46.32 -33.21
CA LYS A 96 -16.59 46.66 -32.43
C LYS A 96 -16.70 45.90 -31.10
N THR A 97 -16.15 44.70 -31.02
CA THR A 97 -16.15 43.91 -29.76
C THR A 97 -15.13 44.41 -28.74
N LEU A 98 -14.06 45.06 -29.19
CA LEU A 98 -13.08 45.70 -28.28
C LEU A 98 -13.72 46.87 -27.52
N GLU A 99 -14.51 47.72 -28.19
CA GLU A 99 -15.24 48.80 -27.50
C GLU A 99 -16.30 48.24 -26.54
N LYS A 100 -16.93 47.11 -26.87
CA LYS A 100 -17.85 46.39 -25.99
C LYS A 100 -17.15 45.85 -24.74
N LEU A 101 -15.98 45.22 -24.88
CA LEU A 101 -15.15 44.78 -23.75
C LEU A 101 -14.72 45.96 -22.89
N LEU A 102 -14.30 47.05 -23.51
CA LEU A 102 -13.88 48.26 -22.80
C LEU A 102 -15.01 48.86 -21.98
N THR A 103 -16.22 48.91 -22.56
CA THR A 103 -17.43 49.37 -21.87
C THR A 103 -17.69 48.51 -20.63
N PHE A 104 -17.66 47.19 -20.79
CA PHE A 104 -17.84 46.25 -19.67
C PHE A 104 -16.83 46.46 -18.54
N VAL A 105 -15.54 46.53 -18.86
CA VAL A 105 -14.49 46.75 -17.85
C VAL A 105 -14.67 48.11 -17.18
N SER A 106 -14.91 49.17 -17.95
CA SER A 106 -15.07 50.52 -17.40
C SER A 106 -16.22 50.66 -16.40
N GLN A 107 -17.25 49.82 -16.52
CA GLN A 107 -18.43 49.79 -15.65
C GLN A 107 -18.26 48.91 -14.40
N GLY A 108 -17.08 48.32 -14.17
CA GLY A 108 -16.79 47.49 -13.00
C GLY A 108 -16.59 46.00 -13.30
N GLY A 109 -16.68 45.59 -14.57
CA GLY A 109 -16.37 44.22 -14.99
C GLY A 109 -14.87 43.91 -14.93
N VAL A 110 -14.54 42.62 -14.84
CA VAL A 110 -13.16 42.14 -14.89
C VAL A 110 -12.89 41.42 -16.21
N LEU A 111 -11.90 41.90 -16.96
CA LEU A 111 -11.37 41.16 -18.12
C LEU A 111 -10.16 40.35 -17.67
N PHE A 112 -10.23 39.03 -17.81
CA PHE A 112 -9.12 38.14 -17.56
C PHE A 112 -8.51 37.66 -18.88
N VAL A 113 -7.21 37.89 -19.04
CA VAL A 113 -6.41 37.46 -20.19
C VAL A 113 -5.34 36.49 -19.68
N PRO A 114 -5.53 35.16 -19.84
CA PRO A 114 -4.73 34.13 -19.17
C PRO A 114 -3.35 33.90 -19.80
N ASN A 115 -3.02 34.62 -20.88
CA ASN A 115 -1.74 34.56 -21.57
C ASN A 115 -1.47 35.89 -22.30
N PHE A 116 -0.20 36.21 -22.52
CA PHE A 116 0.16 37.38 -23.30
C PHE A 116 0.04 37.08 -24.79
N ILE A 117 -0.64 37.95 -25.53
CA ILE A 117 -0.64 37.96 -26.99
C ILE A 117 -0.29 39.37 -27.44
N GLU A 118 0.69 39.47 -28.34
CA GLU A 118 1.15 40.74 -28.90
C GLU A 118 0.09 41.28 -29.88
N ASP A 119 -0.94 41.90 -29.30
CA ASP A 119 -2.02 42.59 -30.00
C ASP A 119 -2.00 44.07 -29.61
N GLU A 120 -1.49 44.92 -30.50
CA GLU A 120 -1.38 46.36 -30.25
C GLU A 120 -2.73 47.05 -29.99
N ARG A 121 -3.85 46.42 -30.38
CA ARG A 121 -5.20 46.91 -30.05
C ARG A 121 -5.53 46.71 -28.56
N MET A 122 -4.90 45.72 -27.94
CA MET A 122 -5.04 45.41 -26.51
C MET A 122 -4.05 46.16 -25.62
N ALA A 123 -3.14 46.95 -26.18
CA ALA A 123 -2.11 47.65 -25.40
C ALA A 123 -2.68 48.54 -24.28
N TYR A 124 -3.81 49.20 -24.51
CA TYR A 124 -4.52 49.97 -23.47
C TYR A 124 -5.07 49.08 -22.35
N PHE A 125 -5.62 47.90 -22.70
CA PHE A 125 -6.13 46.92 -21.73
C PHE A 125 -5.01 46.37 -20.85
N TYR A 126 -3.88 46.02 -21.47
CA TYR A 126 -2.70 45.50 -20.79
C TYR A 126 -1.99 46.55 -19.93
N GLY A 127 -2.31 47.84 -20.09
CA GLY A 127 -1.67 48.93 -19.37
C GLY A 127 -0.27 49.26 -19.89
N LEU A 128 -0.03 49.09 -21.19
CA LEU A 128 1.25 49.43 -21.81
C LEU A 128 1.45 50.94 -21.92
N ILE A 129 2.69 51.39 -21.80
CA ILE A 129 3.04 52.81 -21.99
C ILE A 129 2.79 53.21 -23.45
N LYS A 130 2.13 54.35 -23.64
CA LYS A 130 1.94 54.99 -24.95
C LYS A 130 3.30 55.35 -25.56
N ASN A 131 3.60 54.88 -26.77
CA ASN A 131 4.90 55.08 -27.46
C ASN A 131 6.15 54.53 -26.73
N GLY A 132 5.99 53.67 -25.70
CA GLY A 132 7.11 53.07 -24.99
C GLY A 132 7.76 51.91 -25.77
N THR A 133 9.08 51.74 -25.64
CA THR A 133 9.78 50.58 -26.21
C THR A 133 9.23 49.30 -25.60
N ARG A 134 8.77 48.37 -26.45
CA ARG A 134 8.34 47.02 -26.03
C ARG A 134 9.58 46.18 -25.80
N GLN A 135 10.06 46.13 -24.56
CA GLN A 135 11.26 45.39 -24.23
C GLN A 135 10.89 43.98 -23.78
N LYS A 136 11.21 43.00 -24.62
CA LYS A 136 11.15 41.59 -24.26
C LYS A 136 12.40 41.24 -23.44
N VAL A 137 12.23 40.39 -22.44
CA VAL A 137 13.31 39.86 -21.60
C VAL A 137 13.58 38.44 -22.03
N ASP A 138 14.85 38.07 -22.17
CA ASP A 138 15.23 36.68 -22.39
C ASP A 138 15.17 35.91 -21.06
N VAL A 139 14.48 34.76 -21.08
CA VAL A 139 14.43 33.71 -20.04
C VAL A 139 13.96 34.09 -18.61
N PRO A 140 12.93 34.95 -18.40
CA PRO A 140 12.28 35.03 -17.09
C PRO A 140 11.62 33.68 -16.74
N VAL A 141 11.79 33.18 -15.51
CA VAL A 141 11.25 31.88 -15.07
C VAL A 141 10.57 31.95 -13.70
N GLY A 142 9.51 31.15 -13.56
CA GLY A 142 8.74 30.93 -12.34
C GLY A 142 8.08 32.18 -11.75
N TYR A 143 7.17 31.98 -10.81
CA TYR A 143 6.47 33.06 -10.12
C TYR A 143 7.13 33.36 -8.77
N TYR A 144 7.29 34.64 -8.46
CA TYR A 144 7.44 35.14 -7.09
C TYR A 144 6.21 35.96 -6.74
N PHE A 145 5.52 35.62 -5.65
CA PHE A 145 4.26 36.27 -5.30
C PHE A 145 4.48 37.54 -4.45
N ASP A 146 4.16 38.70 -5.03
CA ASP A 146 4.19 40.00 -4.34
C ASP A 146 2.95 40.22 -3.44
N THR A 147 1.92 39.41 -3.68
CA THR A 147 0.63 39.44 -2.99
C THR A 147 0.24 38.03 -2.53
N ASN A 148 -0.76 37.91 -1.66
CA ASN A 148 -1.36 36.61 -1.34
C ASN A 148 -2.30 36.18 -2.48
N PHE A 149 -1.74 35.99 -3.69
CA PHE A 149 -2.51 35.60 -4.86
C PHE A 149 -3.12 34.20 -4.70
N LEU A 150 -2.52 33.37 -3.85
CA LEU A 150 -3.14 32.27 -3.11
C LEU A 150 -3.06 32.57 -1.59
N PRO A 151 -3.85 31.90 -0.74
CA PRO A 151 -3.74 32.07 0.71
C PRO A 151 -2.30 31.82 1.20
N ASN A 152 -1.72 32.78 1.92
CA ASN A 152 -0.39 32.72 2.54
C ASN A 152 0.84 32.50 1.61
N VAL A 153 0.74 32.77 0.30
CA VAL A 153 1.90 32.62 -0.62
C VAL A 153 2.75 33.88 -0.81
N LYS A 154 2.38 35.01 -0.19
CA LYS A 154 3.15 36.24 -0.36
C LYS A 154 4.60 36.04 0.10
N GLY A 155 5.55 36.33 -0.79
CA GLY A 155 6.98 36.18 -0.54
C GLY A 155 7.54 34.79 -0.88
N THR A 156 6.72 33.85 -1.33
CA THR A 156 7.16 32.52 -1.78
C THR A 156 7.33 32.47 -3.30
N SER A 157 7.84 31.35 -3.81
CA SER A 157 8.07 31.13 -5.25
C SER A 157 7.55 29.78 -5.72
N TYR A 158 7.18 29.70 -6.99
CA TYR A 158 6.63 28.49 -7.61
C TYR A 158 7.02 28.37 -9.08
N GLY A 159 7.07 27.14 -9.61
CA GLY A 159 7.12 26.90 -11.05
C GLY A 159 8.44 27.28 -11.71
N GLU A 160 9.58 26.92 -11.13
CA GLU A 160 10.92 27.26 -11.66
C GLU A 160 11.17 26.76 -13.10
N HIS A 161 10.35 25.83 -13.57
CA HIS A 161 10.35 25.28 -14.92
C HIS A 161 9.42 26.03 -15.90
N ILE A 162 8.65 27.02 -15.43
CA ILE A 162 7.73 27.81 -16.24
C ILE A 162 8.52 29.00 -16.81
N TYR A 163 8.62 29.06 -18.13
CA TYR A 163 9.31 30.16 -18.83
C TYR A 163 8.30 31.25 -19.17
N HIS A 164 8.49 32.45 -18.68
CA HIS A 164 7.65 33.56 -19.10
C HIS A 164 8.12 34.12 -20.44
N GLY A 165 7.17 34.58 -21.22
CA GLY A 165 7.40 35.20 -22.51
C GLY A 165 6.44 36.37 -22.66
N GLY A 166 6.98 37.58 -22.65
CA GLY A 166 6.21 38.81 -22.55
C GLY A 166 7.09 40.04 -22.36
N LEU A 167 6.55 41.08 -21.73
CA LEU A 167 7.21 42.38 -21.61
C LEU A 167 7.78 42.63 -20.21
N ASN A 168 8.87 43.39 -20.08
CA ASN A 168 9.36 43.83 -18.78
C ASN A 168 8.50 44.93 -18.15
N LYS A 169 8.74 45.24 -16.88
CA LYS A 169 8.03 46.29 -16.13
C LYS A 169 8.07 47.65 -16.80
N PHE A 170 9.16 48.03 -17.45
CA PHE A 170 9.30 49.32 -18.15
C PHE A 170 8.41 49.47 -19.38
N SER A 171 7.77 48.39 -19.84
CA SER A 171 6.79 48.43 -20.93
C SER A 171 5.38 48.80 -20.44
N PHE A 172 5.12 48.73 -19.12
CA PHE A 172 3.83 48.99 -18.49
C PHE A 172 3.80 50.36 -17.78
N LYS A 173 2.62 50.95 -17.62
CA LYS A 173 2.43 52.18 -16.84
C LYS A 173 2.81 51.97 -15.38
N ASP A 174 3.33 53.00 -14.71
CA ASP A 174 3.71 52.93 -13.29
C ASP A 174 2.54 52.65 -12.34
N ASP A 175 1.30 52.86 -12.78
CA ASP A 175 0.07 52.64 -12.01
C ASP A 175 -0.51 51.21 -12.13
N VAL A 176 0.13 50.31 -12.88
CA VAL A 176 -0.26 48.90 -12.89
C VAL A 176 0.17 48.22 -11.59
N THR A 177 -0.68 47.35 -11.06
CA THR A 177 -0.36 46.57 -9.87
C THR A 177 0.28 45.24 -10.28
N ILE A 178 1.46 44.95 -9.76
CA ILE A 178 2.15 43.67 -9.95
C ILE A 178 1.68 42.71 -8.87
N LEU A 179 1.03 41.61 -9.26
CA LEU A 179 0.51 40.60 -8.34
C LEU A 179 1.54 39.47 -8.09
N ALA A 180 2.34 39.18 -9.11
CA ALA A 180 3.51 38.32 -9.06
C ALA A 180 4.54 38.75 -10.11
N SER A 181 5.83 38.62 -9.81
CA SER A 181 6.93 38.80 -10.77
C SER A 181 7.53 37.46 -11.19
N ALA A 182 8.50 37.47 -12.10
CA ALA A 182 9.34 36.30 -12.32
C ALA A 182 10.23 36.02 -11.09
N LYS A 183 10.55 34.76 -10.81
CA LYS A 183 11.40 34.35 -9.68
C LYS A 183 12.85 34.85 -9.86
N ASN A 184 13.41 34.66 -11.06
CA ASN A 184 14.79 35.01 -11.38
C ASN A 184 14.99 36.48 -11.78
N ASP A 185 13.91 37.19 -12.13
CA ASP A 185 13.91 38.60 -12.50
C ASP A 185 12.70 39.31 -11.89
N ARG A 186 12.95 40.07 -10.82
CA ARG A 186 11.91 40.79 -10.08
C ARG A 186 11.37 42.00 -10.85
N ASP A 187 12.03 42.43 -11.93
CA ASP A 187 11.55 43.48 -12.84
C ASP A 187 10.69 42.92 -13.99
N TYR A 188 10.51 41.61 -14.08
CA TYR A 188 9.55 41.00 -14.98
C TYR A 188 8.19 40.80 -14.29
N PRO A 189 7.12 41.52 -14.67
CA PRO A 189 5.82 41.37 -14.04
C PRO A 189 5.03 40.21 -14.66
N ALA A 190 5.03 39.04 -14.01
CA ALA A 190 4.42 37.82 -14.53
C ALA A 190 2.88 37.84 -14.46
N ILE A 191 2.30 38.50 -13.44
CA ILE A 191 0.84 38.70 -13.31
C ILE A 191 0.58 40.17 -12.96
N ILE A 192 -0.26 40.83 -13.75
CA ILE A 192 -0.53 42.27 -13.67
C ILE A 192 -2.02 42.53 -13.56
N GLU A 193 -2.37 43.52 -12.73
CA GLU A 193 -3.70 44.12 -12.65
C GLU A 193 -3.63 45.58 -13.12
N ASN A 194 -4.34 45.92 -14.20
CA ASN A 194 -4.50 47.28 -14.71
C ASN A 194 -5.93 47.78 -14.46
N ASN A 195 -6.07 48.90 -13.75
CA ASN A 195 -7.37 49.48 -13.45
C ASN A 195 -7.86 50.32 -14.64
N ILE A 196 -9.11 50.08 -15.08
CA ILE A 196 -9.75 50.81 -16.18
C ILE A 196 -11.16 51.21 -15.75
N GLY A 197 -11.39 52.51 -15.59
CA GLY A 197 -12.63 53.02 -15.03
C GLY A 197 -12.83 52.51 -13.60
N ILE A 198 -13.92 51.78 -13.37
CA ILE A 198 -14.22 51.16 -12.07
C ILE A 198 -13.81 49.68 -12.03
N GLY A 199 -13.59 49.06 -13.18
CA GLY A 199 -13.15 47.67 -13.29
C GLY A 199 -11.66 47.53 -13.52
N LYS A 200 -11.26 46.34 -13.95
CA LYS A 200 -9.85 45.96 -14.05
C LYS A 200 -9.60 44.91 -15.13
N VAL A 201 -8.38 44.88 -15.61
CA VAL A 201 -7.85 43.85 -16.52
C VAL A 201 -6.77 43.09 -15.77
N ILE A 202 -6.90 41.77 -15.71
CA ILE A 202 -5.87 40.87 -15.18
C ILE A 202 -5.18 40.22 -16.37
N LEU A 203 -3.88 40.43 -16.50
CA LEU A 203 -3.05 39.86 -17.54
C LEU A 203 -2.03 38.91 -16.92
N PHE A 204 -1.98 37.68 -17.42
CA PHE A 204 -0.85 36.81 -17.20
C PHE A 204 0.15 37.06 -18.32
N ASN A 205 1.24 37.73 -17.99
CA ASN A 205 2.29 38.12 -18.91
C ASN A 205 3.19 36.91 -19.19
N THR A 206 2.66 35.92 -19.90
CA THR A 206 3.34 34.66 -20.21
C THR A 206 2.79 34.04 -21.49
N TYR A 207 3.62 33.35 -22.26
CA TYR A 207 3.17 32.55 -23.41
C TYR A 207 2.88 31.09 -23.02
N GLU A 208 3.21 30.67 -21.80
CA GLU A 208 3.06 29.29 -21.35
C GLU A 208 1.60 28.89 -21.14
N ILE A 209 1.34 27.62 -21.42
CA ILE A 209 0.04 26.99 -21.17
C ILE A 209 0.03 26.52 -19.71
N LEU A 210 -0.87 27.09 -18.92
CA LEU A 210 -1.07 26.66 -17.54
C LEU A 210 -1.64 25.24 -17.49
N ARG A 211 -1.14 24.44 -16.56
CA ARG A 211 -1.48 23.04 -16.40
C ARG A 211 -2.46 22.83 -15.24
N LYS A 212 -2.82 21.58 -14.99
CA LYS A 212 -3.76 21.17 -13.94
C LYS A 212 -3.35 21.68 -12.54
N GLN A 213 -2.06 21.70 -12.21
CA GLN A 213 -1.55 22.18 -10.93
C GLN A 213 -1.64 23.72 -10.76
N ASP A 214 -1.76 24.46 -11.86
CA ASP A 214 -1.79 25.93 -11.88
C ASP A 214 -3.22 26.51 -11.81
N ARG A 215 -4.25 25.65 -11.74
CA ARG A 215 -5.66 26.03 -11.74
C ARG A 215 -6.02 27.05 -10.64
N GLY A 216 -5.32 27.02 -9.50
CA GLY A 216 -5.49 28.01 -8.44
C GLY A 216 -5.12 29.44 -8.86
N LEU A 217 -4.16 29.62 -9.77
CA LEU A 217 -3.84 30.94 -10.34
C LEU A 217 -5.00 31.46 -11.19
N LEU A 218 -5.53 30.59 -12.06
CA LEU A 218 -6.70 30.90 -12.87
C LEU A 218 -7.90 31.26 -11.98
N TYR A 219 -8.15 30.47 -10.94
CA TYR A 219 -9.29 30.70 -10.04
C TYR A 219 -9.17 32.00 -9.25
N SER A 220 -7.97 32.34 -8.79
CA SER A 220 -7.73 33.59 -8.05
C SER A 220 -7.95 34.83 -8.92
N ALA A 221 -7.61 34.75 -10.21
CA ALA A 221 -7.96 35.79 -11.19
C ALA A 221 -9.49 35.91 -11.38
N LEU A 222 -10.25 34.80 -11.38
CA LEU A 222 -11.71 34.84 -11.41
C LEU A 222 -12.30 35.47 -10.14
N LEU A 223 -11.80 35.09 -8.95
CA LEU A 223 -12.30 35.58 -7.67
C LEU A 223 -12.18 37.10 -7.52
N LYS A 224 -11.15 37.72 -8.13
CA LYS A 224 -11.03 39.19 -8.20
C LYS A 224 -12.26 39.87 -8.80
N GLY A 225 -12.97 39.24 -9.74
CA GLY A 225 -14.22 39.76 -10.30
C GLY A 225 -15.48 39.25 -9.62
N LEU A 226 -15.38 38.15 -8.88
CA LEU A 226 -16.47 37.52 -8.13
C LEU A 226 -16.49 37.93 -6.65
N GLU A 227 -15.99 39.13 -6.34
CA GLU A 227 -16.02 39.68 -4.99
C GLU A 227 -17.44 39.65 -4.41
N ASN A 228 -17.54 39.20 -3.16
CA ASN A 228 -18.76 39.04 -2.37
C ASN A 228 -19.76 38.00 -2.92
N ILE A 229 -19.32 37.09 -3.80
CA ILE A 229 -20.15 35.95 -4.25
C ILE A 229 -19.66 34.67 -3.57
N PRO A 230 -20.48 34.03 -2.71
CA PRO A 230 -20.08 32.80 -2.04
C PRO A 230 -20.11 31.60 -2.99
N TYR A 231 -19.34 30.56 -2.67
CA TYR A 231 -19.36 29.29 -3.39
C TYR A 231 -19.19 28.11 -2.43
N PRO A 232 -19.83 26.95 -2.71
CA PRO A 232 -19.77 25.78 -1.84
C PRO A 232 -18.45 25.02 -2.00
N ILE A 233 -17.95 24.45 -0.91
CA ILE A 233 -16.77 23.59 -0.89
C ILE A 233 -17.06 22.26 -0.18
N ALA A 234 -16.28 21.22 -0.47
CA ALA A 234 -16.38 19.95 0.24
C ALA A 234 -15.88 20.06 1.70
N ASN A 235 -14.85 20.89 1.91
CA ASN A 235 -14.19 21.12 3.19
C ASN A 235 -13.81 19.80 3.90
N VAL A 236 -12.92 19.05 3.26
CA VAL A 236 -12.40 17.76 3.74
C VAL A 236 -10.88 17.69 3.57
N SER A 237 -10.21 17.32 4.65
CA SER A 237 -8.79 16.99 4.67
C SER A 237 -8.64 15.55 5.14
N THR A 238 -7.87 14.73 4.44
CA THR A 238 -7.62 13.33 4.81
C THR A 238 -6.14 13.07 4.85
N ILE A 239 -5.67 12.57 6.00
CA ILE A 239 -4.29 12.14 6.19
C ILE A 239 -4.26 10.61 6.13
N PHE A 240 -3.51 10.08 5.17
CA PHE A 240 -3.30 8.66 4.96
C PHE A 240 -1.99 8.22 5.63
N LEU A 241 -2.05 7.10 6.34
CA LEU A 241 -0.88 6.37 6.83
C LEU A 241 -0.62 5.25 5.83
N ASP A 242 0.24 5.52 4.86
CA ASP A 242 0.50 4.61 3.76
C ASP A 242 1.51 3.53 4.17
N ASP A 243 1.35 2.33 3.60
CA ASP A 243 2.07 1.13 4.03
C ASP A 243 2.01 0.87 5.55
N PHE A 244 0.85 1.08 6.15
CA PHE A 244 0.63 0.88 7.57
C PHE A 244 -0.81 0.41 7.85
N PRO A 245 -1.02 -0.67 8.61
CA PRO A 245 -0.04 -1.61 9.14
C PRO A 245 0.61 -2.45 8.01
N SER A 246 1.88 -2.81 8.22
CA SER A 246 2.69 -3.59 7.29
C SER A 246 3.74 -4.43 8.02
N PRO A 247 4.36 -5.44 7.38
CA PRO A 247 5.41 -6.24 8.02
C PRO A 247 6.57 -5.39 8.56
N LEU A 248 6.90 -5.60 9.83
CA LEU A 248 7.98 -4.89 10.54
C LEU A 248 9.21 -5.78 10.73
N TYR A 249 10.38 -5.16 10.90
CA TYR A 249 11.66 -5.87 10.98
C TYR A 249 12.48 -5.43 12.21
N ASN A 250 13.28 -6.35 12.75
CA ASN A 250 14.21 -6.10 13.85
C ASN A 250 15.58 -5.60 13.35
N THR A 251 15.57 -4.62 12.44
CA THR A 251 16.76 -3.91 11.93
C THR A 251 16.85 -2.54 12.60
N LYS A 252 18.07 -2.02 12.82
CA LYS A 252 18.30 -0.65 13.29
C LYS A 252 18.89 0.16 12.15
N GLU A 253 18.24 1.25 11.79
CA GLU A 253 18.59 2.06 10.61
C GLU A 253 18.70 3.54 11.00
N GLU A 254 19.59 4.26 10.31
CA GLU A 254 19.75 5.70 10.51
C GLU A 254 18.53 6.43 9.92
N PRO A 255 18.04 7.52 10.54
CA PRO A 255 18.62 8.24 11.69
C PRO A 255 18.16 7.72 13.05
N ILE A 256 17.10 6.90 13.12
CA ILE A 256 16.53 6.38 14.39
C ILE A 256 17.56 5.61 15.22
N LYS A 257 18.47 4.88 14.56
CA LYS A 257 19.59 4.20 15.21
C LYS A 257 20.45 5.17 16.05
N SER A 258 20.84 6.31 15.49
CA SER A 258 21.66 7.29 16.21
C SER A 258 20.84 8.12 17.20
N GLU A 259 19.57 8.40 16.90
CA GLU A 259 18.71 9.24 17.74
C GLU A 259 18.19 8.50 18.98
N MET A 260 17.71 7.26 18.82
CA MET A 260 16.98 6.52 19.85
C MET A 260 17.51 5.09 20.07
N ASP A 261 18.40 4.59 19.19
CA ASP A 261 18.91 3.22 19.19
C ASP A 261 17.79 2.16 19.22
N LEU A 262 16.70 2.40 18.48
CA LEU A 262 15.56 1.49 18.33
C LEU A 262 15.61 0.70 17.02
N THR A 263 15.00 -0.49 17.00
CA THR A 263 14.73 -1.20 15.75
C THR A 263 13.54 -0.58 15.01
N VAL A 264 13.38 -0.83 13.71
CA VAL A 264 12.20 -0.38 12.94
C VAL A 264 10.91 -0.84 13.61
N LEU A 265 10.83 -2.11 14.04
CA LEU A 265 9.69 -2.63 14.79
C LEU A 265 9.43 -1.85 16.08
N ASP A 266 10.46 -1.64 16.90
CA ASP A 266 10.33 -0.95 18.18
C ASP A 266 9.98 0.54 18.00
N PHE A 267 10.56 1.18 17.00
CA PHE A 267 10.25 2.55 16.63
C PHE A 267 8.78 2.68 16.18
N VAL A 268 8.35 1.87 15.22
CA VAL A 268 6.98 1.95 14.69
C VAL A 268 5.95 1.69 15.79
N LYS A 269 6.15 0.64 16.58
CA LYS A 269 5.21 0.23 17.62
C LYS A 269 5.20 1.16 18.84
N ASN A 270 6.38 1.55 19.34
CA ASN A 270 6.51 2.20 20.64
C ASN A 270 6.73 3.71 20.57
N VAL A 271 7.06 4.26 19.39
CA VAL A 271 7.31 5.70 19.19
C VAL A 271 6.39 6.27 18.13
N TRP A 272 6.55 5.86 16.87
CA TRP A 272 5.83 6.44 15.73
C TRP A 272 4.32 6.33 15.89
N TRP A 273 3.76 5.13 16.09
CA TRP A 273 2.30 4.96 16.21
C TRP A 273 1.71 5.72 17.42
N PRO A 274 2.29 5.63 18.63
CA PRO A 274 1.88 6.48 19.75
C PRO A 274 1.94 7.98 19.46
N ASP A 275 2.96 8.47 18.74
CA ASP A 275 3.07 9.88 18.38
C ASP A 275 2.05 10.30 17.32
N MET A 276 1.78 9.45 16.34
CA MET A 276 0.70 9.69 15.38
C MET A 276 -0.67 9.75 16.08
N LYS A 277 -0.92 8.92 17.11
CA LYS A 277 -2.13 9.04 17.93
C LYS A 277 -2.22 10.36 18.68
N LYS A 278 -1.12 10.83 19.29
CA LYS A 278 -1.09 12.16 19.93
C LYS A 278 -1.34 13.29 18.91
N LEU A 279 -0.79 13.15 17.70
CA LEU A 279 -1.01 14.11 16.62
C LEU A 279 -2.48 14.13 16.19
N SER A 280 -3.11 12.96 16.10
CA SER A 280 -4.55 12.83 15.89
C SER A 280 -5.36 13.50 16.99
N ASP A 281 -5.03 13.28 18.26
CA ASP A 281 -5.75 13.92 19.37
C ASP A 281 -5.58 15.46 19.35
N THR A 282 -4.40 15.94 18.95
CA THR A 282 -4.08 17.37 18.92
C THR A 282 -4.83 18.11 17.81
N PHE A 283 -4.88 17.54 16.61
CA PHE A 283 -5.46 18.16 15.41
C PHE A 283 -6.82 17.56 15.03
N ASN A 284 -7.40 16.72 15.88
CA ASN A 284 -8.64 15.97 15.65
C ASN A 284 -8.65 15.21 14.31
N ILE A 285 -7.55 14.49 14.02
CA ILE A 285 -7.37 13.78 12.74
C ILE A 285 -7.93 12.37 12.82
N LYS A 286 -8.85 12.02 11.92
CA LYS A 286 -9.16 10.62 11.62
C LYS A 286 -8.31 10.10 10.47
N TYR A 287 -7.31 9.29 10.78
CA TYR A 287 -6.46 8.68 9.76
C TYR A 287 -7.19 7.62 8.94
N THR A 288 -6.68 7.36 7.74
CA THR A 288 -6.88 6.10 7.01
C THR A 288 -5.56 5.40 6.82
N ALA A 289 -5.39 4.23 7.43
CA ALA A 289 -4.18 3.45 7.35
C ALA A 289 -4.29 2.36 6.27
N LEU A 290 -3.34 2.31 5.35
CA LEU A 290 -3.38 1.49 4.14
C LEU A 290 -2.59 0.21 4.34
N THR A 291 -3.31 -0.89 4.52
CA THR A 291 -2.72 -2.18 4.91
C THR A 291 -1.99 -2.83 3.73
N ALA A 292 -0.72 -3.21 3.96
CA ALA A 292 0.08 -4.04 3.06
C ALA A 292 0.48 -5.34 3.78
N PHE A 293 0.20 -6.50 3.20
CA PHE A 293 0.40 -7.77 3.93
C PHE A 293 1.80 -8.39 3.76
N ASP A 294 2.49 -8.07 2.66
CA ASP A 294 3.75 -8.70 2.29
C ASP A 294 4.62 -7.73 1.47
N TYR A 295 5.94 -7.72 1.71
CA TYR A 295 6.88 -6.90 0.94
C TYR A 295 7.69 -7.71 -0.07
N ARG A 296 7.47 -9.03 -0.16
CA ARG A 296 8.02 -9.84 -1.25
C ARG A 296 7.20 -9.54 -2.49
N ASN A 297 7.88 -9.25 -3.60
CA ASN A 297 7.27 -9.05 -4.92
C ASN A 297 6.77 -10.38 -5.55
N SER A 298 6.09 -11.21 -4.76
CA SER A 298 5.49 -12.47 -5.19
C SER A 298 4.24 -12.19 -6.02
N ILE A 299 4.33 -12.49 -7.32
CA ILE A 299 3.23 -12.34 -8.29
C ILE A 299 2.61 -13.68 -8.69
N LYS A 300 2.96 -14.77 -8.00
CA LYS A 300 2.47 -16.13 -8.29
C LYS A 300 2.06 -16.84 -7.00
N PRO A 301 0.95 -17.59 -6.99
CA PRO A 301 0.54 -18.37 -5.83
C PRO A 301 1.54 -19.51 -5.51
N PRO A 302 1.62 -19.98 -4.25
CA PRO A 302 0.78 -19.55 -3.12
C PRO A 302 1.19 -18.20 -2.52
N PHE A 303 0.19 -17.43 -2.13
CA PHE A 303 0.35 -16.15 -1.44
C PHE A 303 0.31 -16.39 0.08
N LEU A 304 1.45 -16.21 0.73
CA LEU A 304 1.70 -16.54 2.15
C LEU A 304 1.84 -15.27 2.99
N PHE A 305 1.62 -15.37 4.30
CA PHE A 305 1.61 -14.22 5.23
C PHE A 305 2.75 -14.28 6.26
N ASP A 306 3.84 -14.97 5.93
CA ASP A 306 4.95 -15.24 6.87
C ASP A 306 5.56 -13.94 7.42
N GLN A 307 5.69 -12.91 6.57
CA GLN A 307 6.22 -11.60 6.98
C GLN A 307 5.25 -10.87 7.93
N TRP A 308 3.95 -10.91 7.63
CA TRP A 308 2.91 -10.36 8.49
C TRP A 308 2.85 -11.05 9.85
N ASP A 309 3.06 -12.37 9.90
CA ASP A 309 2.95 -13.18 11.12
C ASP A 309 4.28 -13.36 11.88
N ASN A 310 5.37 -12.74 11.40
CA ASN A 310 6.74 -12.99 11.86
C ASN A 310 7.00 -12.61 13.32
N HIS A 311 6.31 -11.58 13.82
CA HIS A 311 6.52 -11.04 15.16
C HIS A 311 5.26 -11.18 16.00
N LEU A 312 5.34 -11.97 17.07
CA LEU A 312 4.21 -12.27 17.95
C LEU A 312 4.33 -11.53 19.28
N ILE A 313 3.20 -11.04 19.77
CA ILE A 313 3.01 -10.53 21.12
C ILE A 313 1.95 -11.35 21.85
N ILE A 314 1.92 -11.23 23.18
CA ILE A 314 0.90 -11.85 24.02
C ILE A 314 -0.11 -10.76 24.38
N GLU A 315 -1.35 -10.93 23.94
CA GLU A 315 -2.48 -10.09 24.33
C GLU A 315 -3.62 -11.00 24.79
N ASN A 316 -4.17 -10.75 25.99
CA ASN A 316 -5.24 -11.56 26.59
C ASN A 316 -4.95 -13.07 26.55
N GLU A 317 -3.74 -13.46 26.95
CA GLU A 317 -3.28 -14.87 26.99
C GLU A 317 -3.20 -15.58 25.62
N ARG A 318 -3.38 -14.85 24.51
CA ARG A 318 -3.27 -15.36 23.14
C ARG A 318 -2.05 -14.76 22.44
N LYS A 319 -1.36 -15.58 21.64
CA LYS A 319 -0.33 -15.09 20.72
C LYS A 319 -1.00 -14.48 19.50
N ILE A 320 -0.77 -13.21 19.26
CA ILE A 320 -1.20 -12.49 18.06
C ILE A 320 0.00 -11.84 17.40
N SER A 321 -0.03 -11.58 16.10
CA SER A 321 1.06 -10.82 15.47
C SER A 321 1.03 -9.36 15.91
N VAL A 322 2.19 -8.71 15.96
CA VAL A 322 2.31 -7.26 16.24
C VAL A 322 1.48 -6.47 15.23
N THR A 323 1.50 -6.89 13.96
CA THR A 323 0.77 -6.30 12.84
C THR A 323 -0.75 -6.44 13.02
N ASP A 324 -1.24 -7.61 13.46
CA ASP A 324 -2.65 -7.80 13.82
C ASP A 324 -3.05 -6.89 14.99
N TRP A 325 -2.17 -6.74 15.99
CA TRP A 325 -2.39 -5.86 17.12
C TRP A 325 -2.48 -4.39 16.69
N ILE A 326 -1.54 -3.91 15.87
CA ILE A 326 -1.57 -2.55 15.32
C ILE A 326 -2.86 -2.32 14.54
N ALA A 327 -3.24 -3.24 13.64
CA ALA A 327 -4.45 -3.12 12.84
C ALA A 327 -5.72 -2.97 13.71
N LYS A 328 -5.80 -3.74 14.80
CA LYS A 328 -6.89 -3.64 15.78
C LYS A 328 -6.81 -2.36 16.61
N ASP A 329 -5.62 -1.90 16.96
CA ASP A 329 -5.42 -0.67 17.71
C ASP A 329 -5.84 0.57 16.90
N ILE A 330 -5.59 0.58 15.58
CA ILE A 330 -6.06 1.63 14.66
C ILE A 330 -7.58 1.76 14.72
N ILE A 331 -8.31 0.65 14.54
CA ILE A 331 -9.78 0.64 14.58
C ILE A 331 -10.28 1.02 15.98
N LYS A 332 -9.65 0.50 17.04
CA LYS A 332 -10.03 0.79 18.42
C LYS A 332 -9.97 2.28 18.75
N HIS A 333 -9.07 3.04 18.12
CA HIS A 333 -8.94 4.48 18.30
C HIS A 333 -9.73 5.31 17.26
N GLY A 334 -10.65 4.68 16.52
CA GLY A 334 -11.59 5.39 15.64
C GLY A 334 -11.00 5.86 14.31
N HIS A 335 -9.93 5.21 13.85
CA HIS A 335 -9.34 5.41 12.52
C HIS A 335 -9.77 4.31 11.55
N ASP A 336 -9.69 4.61 10.26
CA ASP A 336 -10.12 3.70 9.19
C ASP A 336 -8.96 2.86 8.65
N LEU A 337 -9.28 1.68 8.12
CA LEU A 337 -8.35 0.85 7.38
C LEU A 337 -8.73 0.79 5.90
N GLY A 338 -7.77 1.12 5.03
CA GLY A 338 -7.82 0.91 3.60
C GLY A 338 -6.88 -0.21 3.14
N LEU A 339 -6.94 -0.53 1.86
CA LEU A 339 -6.08 -1.55 1.25
C LEU A 339 -4.95 -0.88 0.44
N HIS A 340 -3.71 -1.24 0.71
CA HIS A 340 -2.58 -0.93 -0.18
C HIS A 340 -2.36 -2.10 -1.16
N GLY A 341 -2.46 -3.34 -0.68
CA GLY A 341 -2.38 -4.52 -1.55
C GLY A 341 -2.16 -5.80 -0.77
N TYR A 342 -2.14 -6.94 -1.49
CA TYR A 342 -1.59 -8.17 -0.91
C TYR A 342 -0.09 -7.98 -0.64
N ASN A 343 0.64 -7.46 -1.62
CA ASN A 343 2.03 -7.06 -1.49
C ASN A 343 2.28 -5.70 -2.12
N HIS A 344 3.50 -5.20 -1.97
CA HIS A 344 3.93 -3.90 -2.52
C HIS A 344 4.23 -3.97 -4.05
N THR A 345 3.45 -4.76 -4.80
CA THR A 345 3.55 -4.85 -6.28
C THR A 345 2.28 -4.30 -6.92
N SER A 346 2.42 -3.27 -7.75
CA SER A 346 1.33 -2.58 -8.47
C SER A 346 0.47 -3.53 -9.29
N LEU A 347 -0.84 -3.28 -9.33
CA LEU A 347 -1.77 -4.09 -10.13
C LEU A 347 -1.74 -3.61 -11.60
N GLN A 348 -0.74 -4.07 -12.34
CA GLN A 348 -0.61 -3.82 -13.77
C GLN A 348 -0.39 -5.11 -14.54
N ILE A 349 -0.95 -5.22 -15.73
CA ILE A 349 -0.83 -6.39 -16.62
C ILE A 349 0.61 -6.62 -17.06
N GLU A 350 1.41 -5.57 -17.13
CA GLU A 350 2.83 -5.66 -17.46
C GLU A 350 3.62 -6.43 -16.40
N THR A 351 3.25 -6.29 -15.12
CA THR A 351 3.90 -6.98 -14.00
C THR A 351 3.24 -8.34 -13.74
N TRP A 352 1.92 -8.36 -13.64
CA TRP A 352 1.11 -9.56 -13.41
C TRP A 352 0.63 -10.12 -14.75
N LYS A 353 1.49 -10.93 -15.39
CA LYS A 353 1.21 -11.52 -16.71
C LYS A 353 -0.11 -12.31 -16.80
N GLU A 354 -0.59 -12.81 -15.66
CA GLU A 354 -1.86 -13.51 -15.53
C GLU A 354 -2.81 -12.71 -14.61
N PRO A 355 -3.86 -12.05 -15.13
CA PRO A 355 -4.81 -11.26 -14.33
C PRO A 355 -5.42 -12.06 -13.17
N ASP A 356 -5.62 -13.36 -13.36
CA ASP A 356 -6.12 -14.27 -12.33
C ASP A 356 -5.23 -14.28 -11.07
N TYR A 357 -3.92 -14.07 -11.20
CA TYR A 357 -3.03 -14.00 -10.04
C TYR A 357 -3.21 -12.71 -9.24
N MET A 358 -3.55 -11.58 -9.87
CA MET A 358 -3.97 -10.36 -9.15
C MET A 358 -5.18 -10.68 -8.28
N ARG A 359 -6.19 -11.33 -8.87
CA ARG A 359 -7.43 -11.69 -8.17
C ARG A 359 -7.19 -12.67 -7.02
N ILE A 360 -6.34 -13.68 -7.22
CA ILE A 360 -6.01 -14.66 -6.18
C ILE A 360 -5.19 -14.02 -5.04
N ALA A 361 -4.27 -13.09 -5.35
CA ALA A 361 -3.51 -12.34 -4.35
C ALA A 361 -4.45 -11.49 -3.48
N LEU A 362 -5.32 -10.70 -4.11
CA LEU A 362 -6.33 -9.90 -3.43
C LEU A 362 -7.31 -10.77 -2.62
N ALA A 363 -7.78 -11.89 -3.17
CA ALA A 363 -8.62 -12.83 -2.43
C ALA A 363 -7.89 -13.42 -1.20
N SER A 364 -6.57 -13.62 -1.29
CA SER A 364 -5.74 -14.06 -0.16
C SER A 364 -5.66 -12.97 0.90
N ALA A 365 -5.43 -11.71 0.52
CA ALA A 365 -5.48 -10.56 1.43
C ALA A 365 -6.84 -10.46 2.14
N LYS A 366 -7.95 -10.59 1.40
CA LYS A 366 -9.31 -10.60 1.95
C LYS A 366 -9.51 -11.74 2.98
N LYS A 367 -8.98 -12.93 2.68
CA LYS A 367 -9.00 -14.08 3.59
C LYS A 367 -8.20 -13.78 4.86
N LYS A 368 -6.99 -13.21 4.75
CA LYS A 368 -6.18 -12.83 5.91
C LYS A 368 -6.85 -11.75 6.75
N TRP A 369 -7.47 -10.75 6.12
CA TRP A 369 -8.27 -9.72 6.79
C TRP A 369 -9.35 -10.33 7.69
N THR A 370 -10.07 -11.31 7.14
CA THR A 370 -11.14 -12.03 7.85
C THR A 370 -10.58 -12.89 9.00
N ILE A 371 -9.52 -13.67 8.75
CA ILE A 371 -8.93 -14.58 9.75
C ILE A 371 -8.35 -13.79 10.93
N SER A 372 -7.68 -12.68 10.64
CA SER A 372 -7.02 -11.84 11.64
C SER A 372 -8.03 -10.97 12.41
N SER A 373 -9.29 -10.93 11.97
CA SER A 373 -10.39 -10.17 12.56
C SER A 373 -10.07 -8.67 12.63
N ILE A 374 -9.63 -8.10 11.51
CA ILE A 374 -9.19 -6.70 11.33
C ILE A 374 -10.40 -5.77 11.05
N GLY A 375 -11.60 -6.11 11.52
CA GLY A 375 -12.81 -5.32 11.27
C GLY A 375 -13.38 -5.47 9.86
N ASP A 376 -14.14 -4.45 9.43
CA ASP A 376 -14.87 -4.44 8.15
C ASP A 376 -13.92 -4.41 6.96
N PHE A 377 -14.42 -4.83 5.79
CA PHE A 377 -13.61 -4.81 4.58
C PHE A 377 -13.34 -3.38 4.11
N PRO A 378 -12.13 -3.10 3.59
CA PRO A 378 -11.75 -1.77 3.19
C PRO A 378 -12.61 -1.26 2.03
N VAL A 379 -12.91 0.03 2.06
CA VAL A 379 -13.65 0.77 1.02
C VAL A 379 -12.74 1.66 0.17
N SER A 380 -11.53 1.97 0.66
CA SER A 380 -10.50 2.74 -0.04
C SER A 380 -9.35 1.82 -0.47
N TYR A 381 -8.76 2.14 -1.63
CA TYR A 381 -7.60 1.44 -2.16
C TYR A 381 -6.56 2.43 -2.65
N VAL A 382 -5.28 2.11 -2.43
CA VAL A 382 -4.14 2.86 -2.94
C VAL A 382 -3.26 1.88 -3.70
N PRO A 383 -2.89 2.18 -4.96
CA PRO A 383 -2.05 1.26 -5.71
C PRO A 383 -0.62 1.29 -5.18
N PRO A 384 0.05 0.14 -5.01
CA PRO A 384 1.46 0.12 -4.69
C PRO A 384 2.25 0.91 -5.71
N SER A 385 3.24 1.69 -5.25
CA SER A 385 4.01 2.63 -6.08
C SER A 385 3.17 3.62 -6.90
N ASN A 386 1.87 3.76 -6.58
CA ASN A 386 0.86 4.55 -7.29
C ASN A 386 0.49 4.08 -8.70
N TYR A 387 0.96 2.91 -9.14
CA TYR A 387 0.68 2.41 -10.48
C TYR A 387 -0.55 1.48 -10.54
N ILE A 388 -1.44 1.72 -11.49
CA ILE A 388 -2.58 0.84 -11.80
C ILE A 388 -3.07 1.06 -13.24
N ASP A 389 -3.41 -0.03 -13.92
CA ASP A 389 -4.03 0.01 -15.24
C ASP A 389 -5.52 -0.44 -15.21
N SER A 390 -6.18 -0.39 -16.36
CA SER A 390 -7.59 -0.76 -16.49
C SER A 390 -7.88 -2.23 -16.17
N ILE A 391 -6.90 -3.13 -16.35
CA ILE A 391 -7.01 -4.55 -16.01
C ILE A 391 -6.90 -4.75 -14.50
N GLY A 392 -5.90 -4.13 -13.87
CA GLY A 392 -5.74 -4.12 -12.42
C GLY A 392 -6.97 -3.58 -11.71
N MET A 393 -7.56 -2.50 -12.23
CA MET A 393 -8.81 -1.94 -11.71
C MET A 393 -10.01 -2.88 -11.85
N SER A 394 -10.10 -3.61 -12.96
CA SER A 394 -11.13 -4.63 -13.18
C SER A 394 -10.98 -5.79 -12.17
N GLU A 395 -9.78 -6.32 -12.00
CA GLU A 395 -9.52 -7.43 -11.06
C GLU A 395 -9.68 -6.99 -9.59
N LEU A 396 -9.34 -5.74 -9.26
CA LEU A 396 -9.60 -5.15 -7.94
C LEU A 396 -11.09 -5.17 -7.61
N GLY A 397 -11.93 -4.67 -8.52
CA GLY A 397 -13.38 -4.63 -8.32
C GLY A 397 -14.01 -6.02 -8.19
N LYS A 398 -13.45 -7.03 -8.87
CA LYS A 398 -13.88 -8.43 -8.75
C LYS A 398 -13.48 -9.06 -7.41
N ALA A 399 -12.26 -8.80 -6.94
CA ALA A 399 -11.74 -9.42 -5.71
C ALA A 399 -12.24 -8.73 -4.42
N PHE A 400 -12.27 -7.40 -4.43
CA PHE A 400 -12.76 -6.55 -3.33
C PHE A 400 -13.91 -5.64 -3.81
N PRO A 401 -15.14 -6.17 -3.97
CA PRO A 401 -16.30 -5.36 -4.31
C PRO A 401 -16.67 -4.30 -3.26
N SER A 402 -16.08 -4.36 -2.05
CA SER A 402 -16.23 -3.34 -1.00
C SER A 402 -15.50 -2.06 -1.34
N ILE A 403 -14.42 -2.11 -2.13
CA ILE A 403 -13.69 -0.91 -2.52
C ILE A 403 -14.57 -0.06 -3.43
N LYS A 404 -14.65 1.23 -3.10
CA LYS A 404 -15.40 2.29 -3.80
C LYS A 404 -14.54 3.49 -4.12
N TYR A 405 -13.44 3.69 -3.40
CA TYR A 405 -12.63 4.90 -3.50
C TYR A 405 -11.22 4.58 -3.96
N MET A 406 -10.84 5.15 -5.09
CA MET A 406 -9.52 4.96 -5.72
C MET A 406 -8.63 6.14 -5.34
N CYS A 407 -7.64 5.88 -4.49
CA CYS A 407 -6.77 6.90 -3.92
C CYS A 407 -5.37 6.92 -4.58
N SER A 408 -5.32 6.97 -5.92
CA SER A 408 -4.05 7.06 -6.69
C SER A 408 -3.49 8.51 -6.73
N LEU A 409 -3.07 9.06 -7.87
CA LEU A 409 -2.45 10.40 -7.96
C LEU A 409 -3.31 11.44 -8.70
N TYR A 410 -3.35 12.66 -8.16
CA TYR A 410 -4.04 13.79 -8.79
C TYR A 410 -3.31 14.28 -10.05
N LEU A 411 -1.98 14.28 -10.01
CA LEU A 411 -1.08 14.59 -11.12
C LEU A 411 -0.48 13.29 -11.72
N GLY A 412 0.27 13.38 -12.82
CA GLY A 412 0.89 12.23 -13.50
C GLY A 412 0.17 11.80 -14.78
N ASP A 413 0.45 10.60 -15.29
CA ASP A 413 -0.17 10.03 -16.49
C ASP A 413 -1.41 9.18 -16.14
N TYR A 414 -2.49 9.28 -16.93
CA TYR A 414 -3.74 8.57 -16.65
C TYR A 414 -3.60 7.05 -16.77
N ASN A 415 -2.84 6.56 -17.74
CA ASN A 415 -2.68 5.13 -17.99
C ASN A 415 -1.74 4.45 -16.99
N GLU A 416 -0.91 5.22 -16.32
CA GLU A 416 -0.04 4.78 -15.23
C GLU A 416 -0.71 4.90 -13.85
N GLY A 417 -1.96 5.38 -13.75
CA GLY A 417 -2.69 5.50 -12.48
C GLY A 417 -2.70 6.92 -11.89
N GLY A 418 -2.10 7.90 -12.55
CA GLY A 418 -2.18 9.32 -12.21
C GLY A 418 -3.29 10.09 -12.94
N ASN A 419 -3.14 11.41 -12.98
CA ASN A 419 -4.08 12.37 -13.60
C ASN A 419 -5.55 12.22 -13.17
N ARG A 420 -5.82 11.72 -11.96
CA ARG A 420 -7.19 11.56 -11.47
C ARG A 420 -7.81 12.86 -11.01
N GLU A 421 -9.11 13.01 -11.23
CA GLU A 421 -9.92 14.13 -10.70
C GLU A 421 -10.76 13.59 -9.53
N PHE A 422 -11.40 14.45 -8.72
CA PHE A 422 -12.39 14.01 -7.72
C PHE A 422 -13.74 13.71 -8.37
N ASP A 423 -13.78 12.73 -9.26
CA ASP A 423 -14.90 12.36 -10.12
C ASP A 423 -15.14 10.83 -10.11
N GLU A 424 -16.14 10.35 -10.86
CA GLU A 424 -16.27 8.92 -11.15
C GLU A 424 -15.10 8.44 -12.03
N GLU A 425 -14.52 7.29 -11.66
CA GLU A 425 -13.36 6.73 -12.35
C GLU A 425 -13.74 6.26 -13.77
N LYS A 426 -13.01 6.72 -14.79
CA LYS A 426 -13.40 6.52 -16.20
C LYS A 426 -13.29 5.06 -16.65
N TRP A 427 -12.36 4.27 -16.08
CA TRP A 427 -12.22 2.86 -16.43
C TRP A 427 -13.30 1.99 -15.79
N ASN A 428 -13.82 2.39 -14.62
CA ASN A 428 -14.88 1.67 -13.94
C ASN A 428 -15.67 2.62 -13.03
N PRO A 429 -16.85 3.12 -13.48
CA PRO A 429 -17.67 4.07 -12.74
C PRO A 429 -18.19 3.59 -11.38
N ASN A 430 -17.99 2.31 -11.02
CA ASN A 430 -18.25 1.81 -9.68
C ASN A 430 -17.26 2.35 -8.63
N PHE A 431 -16.13 2.88 -9.07
CA PHE A 431 -15.17 3.60 -8.23
C PHE A 431 -15.34 5.10 -8.40
N PHE A 432 -15.05 5.81 -7.32
CA PHE A 432 -14.91 7.26 -7.29
C PHE A 432 -13.45 7.58 -6.98
N ASP A 433 -12.85 8.45 -7.77
CA ASP A 433 -11.47 8.86 -7.59
C ASP A 433 -11.37 9.82 -6.40
N TYR A 434 -10.47 9.51 -5.47
CA TYR A 434 -10.15 10.32 -4.30
C TYR A 434 -8.62 10.41 -4.14
N PRO A 435 -7.93 11.00 -5.14
CA PRO A 435 -6.50 10.83 -5.32
C PRO A 435 -5.65 11.62 -4.31
N ARG A 436 -4.39 11.20 -4.14
CA ARG A 436 -3.31 11.88 -3.43
C ARG A 436 -2.93 13.20 -4.11
N ILE A 437 -2.91 14.27 -3.31
CA ILE A 437 -2.45 15.61 -3.73
C ILE A 437 -1.00 15.85 -3.32
N SER A 438 -0.62 15.41 -2.12
CA SER A 438 0.71 15.65 -1.53
C SER A 438 1.17 14.49 -0.66
N SER A 439 2.46 14.42 -0.31
CA SER A 439 3.01 13.40 0.58
C SER A 439 4.30 13.83 1.27
N GLY A 440 4.62 13.16 2.38
CA GLY A 440 5.83 13.32 3.19
C GLY A 440 5.68 14.35 4.31
N TYR A 441 6.52 14.24 5.34
CA TYR A 441 6.48 15.12 6.52
C TYR A 441 7.05 16.53 6.27
N ASP A 442 8.00 16.65 5.33
CA ASP A 442 8.65 17.92 4.93
C ASP A 442 8.18 18.30 3.51
N LEU A 443 7.11 19.10 3.42
CA LEU A 443 6.58 19.56 2.15
C LEU A 443 7.37 20.77 1.64
N ASN A 444 7.90 20.65 0.42
CA ASN A 444 8.50 21.79 -0.26
C ASN A 444 7.43 22.78 -0.76
N GLU A 445 7.88 23.98 -1.15
CA GLU A 445 7.01 25.07 -1.60
C GLU A 445 6.17 24.69 -2.83
N GLU A 446 6.66 23.81 -3.71
CA GLU A 446 5.90 23.33 -4.86
C GLU A 446 4.70 22.46 -4.43
N HIS A 447 4.90 21.51 -3.52
CA HIS A 447 3.82 20.67 -3.00
C HIS A 447 2.79 21.50 -2.22
N LYS A 448 3.24 22.47 -1.41
CA LYS A 448 2.35 23.40 -0.71
C LYS A 448 1.52 24.22 -1.69
N PHE A 449 2.13 24.72 -2.76
CA PHE A 449 1.44 25.47 -3.79
C PHE A 449 0.36 24.63 -4.48
N VAL A 450 0.68 23.40 -4.92
CA VAL A 450 -0.29 22.52 -5.59
C VAL A 450 -1.48 22.19 -4.65
N GLN A 451 -1.19 21.94 -3.38
CA GLN A 451 -2.21 21.73 -2.36
C GLN A 451 -3.13 22.95 -2.23
N GLN A 452 -2.58 24.15 -2.00
CA GLN A 452 -3.36 25.37 -1.83
C GLN A 452 -4.13 25.74 -3.11
N SER A 453 -3.51 25.57 -4.27
CA SER A 453 -4.08 25.78 -5.60
C SER A 453 -5.39 25.01 -5.76
N LEU A 454 -5.41 23.73 -5.39
CA LEU A 454 -6.63 22.90 -5.43
C LEU A 454 -7.59 23.21 -4.29
N TYR A 455 -7.09 23.48 -3.08
CA TYR A 455 -7.93 23.71 -1.90
C TYR A 455 -8.85 24.91 -2.09
N ILE A 456 -8.38 26.01 -2.70
CA ILE A 456 -9.19 27.23 -2.81
C ILE A 456 -10.47 27.06 -3.63
N TYR A 457 -10.53 26.15 -4.61
CA TYR A 457 -11.75 25.95 -5.41
C TYR A 457 -12.52 24.66 -5.07
N SER A 458 -12.04 23.86 -4.13
CA SER A 458 -12.66 22.57 -3.76
C SER A 458 -12.84 22.35 -2.26
N GLY A 459 -11.97 22.93 -1.43
CA GLY A 459 -11.82 22.63 -0.02
C GLY A 459 -11.34 21.22 0.26
N ILE A 460 -10.57 20.60 -0.66
CA ILE A 460 -10.11 19.20 -0.54
C ILE A 460 -8.60 19.15 -0.35
N TRP A 461 -8.14 18.39 0.66
CA TRP A 461 -6.73 18.02 0.82
C TRP A 461 -6.59 16.52 1.14
N THR A 462 -5.73 15.82 0.41
CA THR A 462 -5.37 14.42 0.65
C THR A 462 -3.85 14.34 0.75
N HIS A 463 -3.37 13.83 1.86
CA HIS A 463 -1.95 13.84 2.21
C HIS A 463 -1.50 12.49 2.72
N PHE A 464 -0.31 12.04 2.34
CA PHE A 464 0.18 10.71 2.62
C PHE A 464 1.52 10.77 3.36
N VAL A 465 1.62 10.05 4.47
CA VAL A 465 2.87 9.89 5.24
C VAL A 465 3.10 8.41 5.51
N HIS A 466 4.38 8.01 5.60
CA HIS A 466 4.75 6.63 5.88
C HIS A 466 5.57 6.52 7.18
N PRO A 467 5.57 5.36 7.85
CA PRO A 467 6.47 5.13 8.98
C PRO A 467 7.95 5.06 8.59
N ASP A 468 8.26 4.66 7.35
CA ASP A 468 9.63 4.49 6.86
C ASP A 468 10.23 5.74 6.19
N ASP A 469 9.44 6.80 5.98
CA ASP A 469 9.92 8.09 5.43
C ASP A 469 11.16 8.61 6.15
N VAL A 470 11.27 8.36 7.46
CA VAL A 470 12.40 8.79 8.29
C VAL A 470 13.74 8.18 7.85
N TYR A 471 13.74 6.97 7.28
CA TYR A 471 14.94 6.25 6.87
C TYR A 471 15.43 6.63 5.46
N GLN A 472 14.63 7.33 4.66
CA GLN A 472 14.98 7.70 3.28
C GLN A 472 15.91 8.93 3.23
N ILE A 473 17.16 8.74 3.65
CA ILE A 473 18.19 9.79 3.80
C ILE A 473 19.33 9.65 2.77
N PRO A 474 20.01 10.75 2.38
CA PRO A 474 21.18 10.68 1.51
C PRO A 474 22.31 9.80 2.09
N GLY A 475 22.88 8.92 1.26
CA GLY A 475 23.95 8.01 1.68
C GLY A 475 23.51 6.83 2.56
N GLY A 476 22.20 6.67 2.78
CA GLY A 476 21.57 5.48 3.37
C GLY A 476 21.30 4.38 2.34
N ASP A 477 20.48 3.39 2.72
CA ASP A 477 19.99 2.38 1.77
C ASP A 477 18.89 2.98 0.86
N GLU A 478 19.32 3.53 -0.27
CA GLU A 478 18.45 4.18 -1.26
C GLU A 478 17.53 3.18 -2.00
N SER A 479 17.70 1.87 -1.80
CA SER A 479 16.87 0.85 -2.47
C SER A 479 15.39 0.94 -2.07
N SER A 480 15.10 1.42 -0.87
CA SER A 480 13.74 1.67 -0.36
C SER A 480 13.01 2.82 -1.08
N ALA A 481 13.74 3.79 -1.61
CA ALA A 481 13.17 4.91 -2.37
C ALA A 481 12.88 4.54 -3.85
N GLY A 482 13.49 3.48 -4.38
CA GLY A 482 13.32 3.04 -5.76
C GLY A 482 13.75 4.12 -6.76
N HIS A 483 12.87 4.46 -7.72
CA HIS A 483 13.11 5.53 -8.70
C HIS A 483 12.58 6.91 -8.24
N PHE A 484 12.04 7.01 -7.02
CA PHE A 484 11.49 8.24 -6.48
C PHE A 484 12.57 9.04 -5.74
N SER A 485 12.33 10.35 -5.55
CA SER A 485 13.23 11.16 -4.75
C SER A 485 13.11 10.78 -3.26
N LEU A 486 14.24 10.79 -2.55
CA LEU A 486 14.29 10.61 -1.10
C LEU A 486 13.29 11.50 -0.37
N ARG A 487 12.54 10.94 0.57
CA ARG A 487 11.53 11.67 1.35
C ARG A 487 12.10 12.40 2.57
N ASN A 488 13.28 12.02 3.05
CA ASN A 488 14.02 12.71 4.12
C ASN A 488 15.38 13.23 3.61
N LYS A 489 15.35 14.12 2.61
CA LYS A 489 16.56 14.70 1.97
C LYS A 489 17.48 15.42 2.96
N GLN A 490 16.92 15.94 4.04
CA GLN A 490 17.65 16.70 5.06
C GLN A 490 18.22 15.82 6.18
N SER A 491 18.01 14.50 6.15
CA SER A 491 18.45 13.56 7.20
C SER A 491 17.94 13.91 8.61
N LEU A 492 16.71 14.43 8.70
CA LEU A 492 16.10 14.80 9.97
C LEU A 492 15.81 13.56 10.83
N GLY A 493 15.99 13.68 12.15
CA GLY A 493 15.52 12.66 13.09
C GLY A 493 13.98 12.65 13.19
N TRP A 494 13.42 11.78 14.03
CA TRP A 494 11.98 11.75 14.30
C TRP A 494 11.55 12.87 15.26
N HIS A 495 12.17 12.95 16.44
CA HIS A 495 11.95 14.03 17.42
C HIS A 495 13.02 15.11 17.31
N LYS A 496 14.28 14.71 17.14
CA LYS A 496 15.44 15.60 17.12
C LYS A 496 16.51 15.13 16.13
N SER A 497 16.97 16.06 15.31
CA SER A 497 18.02 15.84 14.31
C SER A 497 19.42 15.91 14.94
N LYS A 498 20.43 15.32 14.28
CA LYS A 498 21.83 15.27 14.79
C LYS A 498 22.42 16.66 15.07
N ASP A 499 22.05 17.66 14.27
CA ASP A 499 22.46 19.05 14.41
C ASP A 499 21.65 19.85 15.45
N GLY A 500 20.73 19.17 16.16
CA GLY A 500 19.87 19.77 17.18
C GLY A 500 18.60 20.43 16.65
N LYS A 501 18.37 20.44 15.33
CA LYS A 501 17.12 20.93 14.73
C LYS A 501 15.92 20.02 15.08
N PRO A 502 14.68 20.54 14.98
CA PRO A 502 13.47 19.72 15.10
C PRO A 502 13.48 18.51 14.15
N GLY A 503 12.91 17.39 14.59
CA GLY A 503 12.69 16.21 13.75
C GLY A 503 11.43 16.27 12.90
N LEU A 504 11.21 15.24 12.06
CA LEU A 504 10.10 15.14 11.11
C LEU A 504 8.72 15.30 11.75
N LEU A 505 8.51 14.77 12.96
CA LEU A 505 7.23 14.91 13.66
C LEU A 505 6.88 16.39 13.90
N SER A 506 7.86 17.17 14.33
CA SER A 506 7.67 18.60 14.60
C SER A 506 7.48 19.40 13.30
N VAL A 507 8.22 19.06 12.24
CA VAL A 507 8.06 19.68 10.93
C VAL A 507 6.63 19.50 10.41
N PHE A 508 6.09 18.28 10.47
CA PHE A 508 4.75 18.00 10.01
C PHE A 508 3.67 18.61 10.92
N ALA A 509 3.85 18.56 12.25
CA ALA A 509 2.93 19.22 13.18
C ALA A 509 2.85 20.74 12.95
N ASN A 510 3.98 21.39 12.66
CA ASN A 510 3.99 22.81 12.33
C ASN A 510 3.21 23.09 11.03
N TYR A 511 3.31 22.21 10.04
CA TYR A 511 2.55 22.36 8.80
C TYR A 511 1.03 22.12 8.98
N LEU A 512 0.64 21.17 9.84
CA LEU A 512 -0.77 20.99 10.21
C LEU A 512 -1.33 22.22 10.92
N HIS A 513 -0.52 22.86 11.78
CA HIS A 513 -0.90 24.12 12.41
C HIS A 513 -1.01 25.27 11.39
N GLU A 514 -0.05 25.40 10.48
CA GLU A 514 -0.13 26.34 9.36
C GLU A 514 -1.43 26.12 8.55
N MET A 515 -1.84 24.87 8.34
CA MET A 515 -3.10 24.56 7.66
C MET A 515 -4.35 24.97 8.45
N GLU A 516 -4.34 24.88 9.77
CA GLU A 516 -5.41 25.44 10.63
C GLU A 516 -5.41 26.97 10.62
N GLU A 517 -4.27 27.63 10.43
CA GLU A 517 -4.23 29.09 10.27
C GLU A 517 -4.75 29.53 8.89
N ILE A 518 -4.37 28.82 7.83
CA ILE A 518 -4.79 29.15 6.46
C ILE A 518 -6.27 28.81 6.25
N PHE A 519 -6.74 27.67 6.76
CA PHE A 519 -8.13 27.19 6.61
C PHE A 519 -8.71 26.75 7.97
N PRO A 520 -9.13 27.69 8.84
CA PRO A 520 -9.48 27.39 10.24
C PRO A 520 -10.72 26.53 10.47
N LEU A 521 -11.53 26.31 9.43
CA LEU A 521 -12.69 25.41 9.47
C LEU A 521 -12.42 24.06 8.79
N SER A 522 -11.17 23.78 8.40
CA SER A 522 -10.77 22.51 7.79
C SER A 522 -11.13 21.33 8.68
N ARG A 523 -11.61 20.25 8.08
CA ARG A 523 -12.03 19.03 8.80
C ARG A 523 -11.16 17.87 8.41
N TYR A 524 -10.47 17.30 9.40
CA TYR A 524 -9.68 16.09 9.21
C TYR A 524 -10.55 14.83 9.37
N VAL A 525 -10.94 14.24 8.25
CA VAL A 525 -11.81 13.07 8.19
C VAL A 525 -11.09 11.90 7.51
N SER A 526 -11.55 10.69 7.77
CA SER A 526 -11.03 9.50 7.11
C SER A 526 -11.36 9.49 5.61
N ALA A 527 -10.72 8.60 4.85
CA ALA A 527 -10.94 8.49 3.41
C ALA A 527 -12.35 8.05 3.05
N GLU A 528 -12.99 7.20 3.85
CA GLU A 528 -14.40 6.83 3.62
C GLU A 528 -15.31 8.05 3.77
N GLU A 529 -15.23 8.73 4.92
CA GLU A 529 -16.04 9.92 5.22
C GLU A 529 -15.75 11.05 4.23
N GLY A 530 -14.47 11.32 3.97
CA GLY A 530 -13.99 12.33 3.04
C GLY A 530 -14.47 12.08 1.61
N ALA A 531 -14.35 10.86 1.11
CA ALA A 531 -14.78 10.53 -0.24
C ALA A 531 -16.31 10.52 -0.39
N ILE A 532 -17.08 10.16 0.66
CA ILE A 532 -18.54 10.31 0.69
C ILE A 532 -18.93 11.79 0.56
N ILE A 533 -18.33 12.66 1.38
CA ILE A 533 -18.62 14.10 1.37
C ILE A 533 -18.23 14.71 0.02
N THR A 534 -17.05 14.40 -0.49
CA THR A 534 -16.59 14.89 -1.78
C THR A 534 -17.48 14.41 -2.93
N LYS A 535 -17.87 13.13 -2.94
CA LYS A 535 -18.79 12.61 -3.96
C LYS A 535 -20.17 13.26 -3.88
N ASP A 536 -20.67 13.53 -2.68
CA ASP A 536 -21.93 14.26 -2.46
C ASP A 536 -21.82 15.68 -3.02
N TRP A 537 -20.87 16.48 -2.54
CA TRP A 537 -20.61 17.85 -3.02
C TRP A 537 -20.39 17.90 -4.55
N ARG A 538 -19.66 16.92 -5.09
CA ARG A 538 -19.37 16.84 -6.52
C ARG A 538 -20.66 16.67 -7.34
N LYS A 539 -21.59 15.83 -6.88
CA LYS A 539 -22.87 15.52 -7.54
C LYS A 539 -23.97 16.55 -7.27
N SER A 540 -23.88 17.28 -6.15
CA SER A 540 -24.84 18.32 -5.78
C SER A 540 -24.98 19.40 -6.85
N GLN A 541 -26.20 19.89 -7.00
CA GLN A 541 -26.53 20.99 -7.91
C GLN A 541 -26.77 22.25 -7.08
N TYR A 542 -26.20 23.37 -7.52
CA TYR A 542 -26.37 24.66 -6.87
C TYR A 542 -27.00 25.66 -7.83
N SER A 543 -27.97 26.40 -7.31
CA SER A 543 -28.62 27.51 -7.99
C SER A 543 -27.92 28.80 -7.57
N PHE A 544 -27.63 29.64 -8.55
CA PHE A 544 -27.18 31.02 -8.34
C PHE A 544 -28.26 31.94 -8.86
N SER A 545 -28.72 32.84 -8.01
CA SER A 545 -29.67 33.87 -8.38
C SER A 545 -29.28 35.23 -7.78
N LYS A 546 -29.88 36.29 -8.32
CA LYS A 546 -29.66 37.66 -7.87
C LYS A 546 -31.00 38.35 -7.67
N ASN A 547 -31.21 38.93 -6.50
CA ASN A 547 -32.30 39.85 -6.22
C ASN A 547 -31.71 41.22 -5.88
N GLU A 548 -31.99 42.23 -6.70
CA GLU A 548 -31.39 43.57 -6.59
C GLU A 548 -29.86 43.55 -6.48
N SER A 549 -29.31 43.73 -5.27
CA SER A 549 -27.87 43.73 -4.98
C SER A 549 -27.41 42.50 -4.20
N GLU A 550 -28.31 41.57 -3.91
CA GLU A 550 -28.06 40.37 -3.13
C GLU A 550 -27.96 39.14 -4.03
N TYR A 551 -26.86 38.41 -3.88
CA TYR A 551 -26.62 37.14 -4.55
C TYR A 551 -26.99 36.00 -3.60
N PHE A 552 -27.81 35.07 -4.09
CA PHE A 552 -28.26 33.91 -3.36
C PHE A 552 -27.68 32.66 -4.01
N VAL A 553 -27.06 31.82 -3.18
CA VAL A 553 -26.56 30.51 -3.58
C VAL A 553 -27.25 29.48 -2.72
N GLU A 554 -27.90 28.51 -3.36
CA GLU A 554 -28.60 27.42 -2.67
C GLU A 554 -28.31 26.08 -3.32
N ARG A 555 -28.25 25.03 -2.51
CA ARG A 555 -28.23 23.65 -2.99
C ARG A 555 -29.67 23.23 -3.33
N ILE A 556 -29.87 22.69 -4.53
CA ILE A 556 -31.21 22.37 -5.08
C ILE A 556 -31.66 20.96 -4.68
N ASP A 557 -30.72 20.01 -4.53
CA ASP A 557 -30.99 18.64 -4.09
C ASP A 557 -31.17 18.57 -2.56
N ASN A 558 -32.33 19.02 -2.09
CA ASN A 558 -32.73 19.06 -0.69
C ASN A 558 -33.14 17.68 -0.17
N ASP A 559 -32.39 17.13 0.81
CA ASP A 559 -32.88 16.07 1.73
C ASP A 559 -31.96 15.74 2.92
N LYS A 560 -30.74 16.29 3.02
CA LYS A 560 -29.80 15.95 4.10
C LYS A 560 -29.72 17.03 5.18
N LYS A 561 -29.85 16.62 6.45
CA LYS A 561 -29.52 17.45 7.62
C LYS A 561 -28.00 17.44 7.84
N GLY A 562 -27.37 18.60 7.94
CA GLY A 562 -25.93 18.72 8.18
C GLY A 562 -25.42 20.15 8.08
N ALA A 563 -24.12 20.35 8.33
CA ALA A 563 -23.44 21.63 8.13
C ALA A 563 -22.99 21.79 6.68
N TYR A 564 -23.09 23.00 6.15
CA TYR A 564 -22.63 23.38 4.81
C TYR A 564 -21.45 24.35 4.92
N TYR A 565 -20.52 24.24 3.99
CA TYR A 565 -19.27 25.00 4.01
C TYR A 565 -19.13 25.81 2.73
N TRP A 566 -18.73 27.06 2.90
CA TRP A 566 -18.63 28.03 1.82
C TRP A 566 -17.34 28.80 1.93
N PHE A 567 -16.84 29.22 0.77
CA PHE A 567 -15.83 30.25 0.66
C PHE A 567 -16.42 31.51 0.02
N LEU A 568 -15.84 32.66 0.39
CA LEU A 568 -16.23 33.98 -0.07
C LEU A 568 -15.01 34.90 -0.08
N TYR A 569 -14.72 35.54 -1.20
CA TYR A 569 -13.68 36.58 -1.26
C TYR A 569 -14.28 37.98 -1.06
N SER A 570 -13.64 38.83 -0.25
CA SER A 570 -13.97 40.24 -0.13
C SER A 570 -12.74 41.11 0.05
N SER A 571 -12.66 42.25 -0.65
CA SER A 571 -11.57 43.20 -0.53
C SER A 571 -11.62 43.96 0.81
N HIS A 572 -10.51 44.58 1.21
CA HIS A 572 -10.44 45.39 2.43
C HIS A 572 -11.52 46.48 2.51
N LYS A 573 -12.02 46.97 1.37
CA LYS A 573 -13.06 48.02 1.32
C LYS A 573 -14.41 47.54 1.83
N ASN A 574 -14.71 46.25 1.74
CA ASN A 574 -16.03 45.66 2.01
C ASN A 574 -16.11 44.88 3.34
N VAL A 575 -14.99 44.71 4.05
CA VAL A 575 -14.88 43.89 5.29
C VAL A 575 -15.99 44.19 6.31
N LYS A 576 -16.17 45.46 6.69
CA LYS A 576 -17.17 45.84 7.71
C LYS A 576 -18.60 45.43 7.32
N LYS A 577 -18.92 45.50 6.02
CA LYS A 577 -20.25 45.14 5.51
C LYS A 577 -20.43 43.62 5.52
N ILE A 578 -19.44 42.89 5.00
CA ILE A 578 -19.51 41.42 4.91
C ILE A 578 -19.55 40.76 6.27
N GLU A 579 -18.73 41.20 7.23
CA GLU A 579 -18.75 40.62 8.58
C GLU A 579 -20.08 40.85 9.30
N ALA A 580 -20.71 42.02 9.11
CA ALA A 580 -22.03 42.30 9.67
C ALA A 580 -23.13 41.36 9.11
N GLU A 581 -23.05 40.99 7.83
CA GLU A 581 -23.97 40.03 7.22
C GLU A 581 -23.69 38.59 7.69
N LEU A 582 -22.42 38.17 7.72
CA LEU A 582 -22.05 36.82 8.13
C LEU A 582 -22.41 36.53 9.60
N LEU A 583 -22.33 37.54 10.48
CA LEU A 583 -22.78 37.40 11.88
C LEU A 583 -24.27 37.04 12.01
N GLN A 584 -25.10 37.40 11.03
CA GLN A 584 -26.54 37.11 11.05
C GLN A 584 -26.90 35.84 10.28
N LYS A 585 -26.11 35.51 9.26
CA LYS A 585 -26.46 34.49 8.25
C LYS A 585 -25.62 33.21 8.34
N SER A 586 -24.57 33.18 9.17
CA SER A 586 -23.70 32.02 9.36
C SER A 586 -23.71 31.52 10.81
N GLU A 587 -23.38 30.25 11.00
CA GLU A 587 -23.15 29.66 12.32
C GLU A 587 -21.77 30.05 12.85
N LYS A 588 -20.76 30.02 11.97
CA LYS A 588 -19.37 30.39 12.25
C LYS A 588 -18.71 30.86 10.96
N PHE A 589 -17.86 31.87 11.06
CA PHE A 589 -16.96 32.24 9.97
C PHE A 589 -15.58 32.64 10.49
N GLU A 590 -14.57 32.43 9.65
CA GLU A 590 -13.16 32.77 9.89
C GLU A 590 -12.59 33.41 8.62
N LYS A 591 -11.45 34.10 8.71
CA LYS A 591 -10.88 34.83 7.55
C LYS A 591 -9.36 34.71 7.45
N THR A 592 -8.87 34.58 6.23
CA THR A 592 -7.45 34.44 5.92
C THR A 592 -7.02 35.49 4.88
N PRO A 593 -5.85 36.14 5.01
CA PRO A 593 -5.37 37.09 4.02
C PRO A 593 -5.32 36.48 2.60
N PHE A 594 -5.98 37.14 1.65
CA PHE A 594 -6.07 36.66 0.26
C PHE A 594 -6.29 37.85 -0.66
N LEU A 595 -5.55 37.91 -1.78
CA LEU A 595 -5.54 39.03 -2.72
C LEU A 595 -5.33 40.37 -2.00
N ASP A 596 -6.22 41.35 -2.22
CA ASP A 596 -6.26 42.66 -1.54
C ASP A 596 -7.35 42.71 -0.46
N GLY A 597 -7.60 41.59 0.21
CA GLY A 597 -8.59 41.45 1.27
C GLY A 597 -8.48 40.12 2.01
N PHE A 598 -9.61 39.43 2.13
CA PHE A 598 -9.70 38.17 2.85
C PHE A 598 -10.54 37.11 2.10
N LEU A 599 -10.13 35.86 2.25
CA LEU A 599 -10.93 34.68 1.97
C LEU A 599 -11.64 34.27 3.26
N TYR A 600 -12.96 34.26 3.26
CA TYR A 600 -13.77 33.83 4.39
C TYR A 600 -14.10 32.35 4.27
N SER A 601 -13.86 31.61 5.36
CA SER A 601 -14.35 30.24 5.57
C SER A 601 -15.64 30.30 6.37
N ILE A 602 -16.76 29.81 5.82
CA ILE A 602 -18.09 30.01 6.41
C ILE A 602 -18.78 28.67 6.61
N LYS A 603 -19.39 28.47 7.78
CA LYS A 603 -20.24 27.33 8.13
C LYS A 603 -21.69 27.79 8.30
N THR A 604 -22.63 27.09 7.68
CA THR A 604 -24.08 27.32 7.83
C THR A 604 -24.82 26.04 8.20
N THR A 605 -25.98 26.18 8.84
CA THR A 605 -26.92 25.08 9.13
C THR A 605 -27.92 24.85 7.99
N HIS A 606 -28.03 25.81 7.07
CA HIS A 606 -28.92 25.76 5.93
C HIS A 606 -28.12 25.58 4.62
N PRO A 607 -28.68 24.87 3.63
CA PRO A 607 -28.07 24.64 2.32
C PRO A 607 -27.98 25.90 1.43
N SER A 608 -28.08 27.09 2.01
CA SER A 608 -28.06 28.35 1.27
C SER A 608 -27.29 29.43 2.02
N LEU A 609 -26.77 30.38 1.24
CA LEU A 609 -26.10 31.58 1.73
C LEU A 609 -26.42 32.74 0.79
N SER A 610 -26.79 33.89 1.36
CA SER A 610 -27.05 35.12 0.60
C SER A 610 -26.14 36.24 1.08
N ILE A 611 -25.54 36.97 0.14
CA ILE A 611 -24.62 38.08 0.44
C ILE A 611 -24.96 39.28 -0.44
N ASN A 612 -25.04 40.47 0.15
CA ASN A 612 -25.22 41.70 -0.60
C ASN A 612 -23.89 42.19 -1.18
N SER A 613 -23.72 42.08 -2.49
CA SER A 613 -22.50 42.53 -3.17
C SER A 613 -22.39 44.05 -3.33
N GLY A 614 -23.46 44.80 -3.03
CA GLY A 614 -23.58 46.24 -3.29
C GLY A 614 -23.98 46.54 -4.74
N SER A 615 -24.66 47.66 -4.97
CA SER A 615 -24.98 48.19 -6.30
C SER A 615 -24.03 49.32 -6.69
N LEU A 616 -23.54 49.29 -7.93
CA LEU A 616 -22.82 50.41 -8.54
C LEU A 616 -23.82 51.42 -9.10
N ASN A 617 -23.57 52.72 -8.90
CA ASN A 617 -24.42 53.78 -9.42
C ASN A 617 -24.34 53.84 -10.96
N THR A 618 -25.44 53.49 -11.63
CA THR A 618 -25.56 53.37 -13.09
C THR A 618 -25.33 54.67 -13.87
N MET A 619 -25.63 55.85 -13.30
CA MET A 619 -25.30 57.12 -13.96
C MET A 619 -23.79 57.38 -13.92
N LEU A 620 -23.15 57.11 -12.78
CA LEU A 620 -21.71 57.31 -12.61
C LEU A 620 -20.92 56.35 -13.51
N THR A 621 -21.33 55.08 -13.62
CA THR A 621 -20.65 54.08 -14.46
C THR A 621 -20.73 54.42 -15.95
N ASN A 622 -21.84 54.95 -16.44
CA ASN A 622 -21.99 55.35 -17.84
C ASN A 622 -21.11 56.56 -18.23
N THR A 623 -20.96 57.53 -17.33
CA THR A 623 -20.07 58.68 -17.54
C THR A 623 -18.61 58.27 -17.57
N VAL A 624 -18.20 57.39 -16.64
CA VAL A 624 -16.84 56.81 -16.61
C VAL A 624 -16.56 56.02 -17.89
N ALA A 625 -17.52 55.20 -18.34
CA ALA A 625 -17.37 54.41 -19.57
C ALA A 625 -17.12 55.26 -20.81
N ARG A 626 -17.87 56.36 -20.99
CA ARG A 626 -17.67 57.29 -22.12
C ARG A 626 -16.26 57.88 -22.12
N LYS A 627 -15.79 58.37 -20.96
CA LYS A 627 -14.44 58.93 -20.82
C LYS A 627 -13.37 57.90 -21.18
N VAL A 628 -13.49 56.67 -20.67
CA VAL A 628 -12.54 55.59 -20.97
C VAL A 628 -12.52 55.22 -22.46
N ILE A 629 -13.68 55.21 -23.12
CA ILE A 629 -13.78 54.96 -24.57
C ILE A 629 -13.08 56.07 -25.37
N ASP A 630 -13.27 57.33 -24.99
CA ASP A 630 -12.61 58.46 -25.65
C ASP A 630 -11.09 58.41 -25.45
N ASP A 631 -10.62 58.10 -24.24
CA ASP A 631 -9.19 57.91 -23.93
C ASP A 631 -8.59 56.75 -24.77
N TYR A 632 -9.32 55.65 -24.93
CA TYR A 632 -8.92 54.52 -25.78
C TYR A 632 -8.89 54.88 -27.27
N ARG A 633 -9.86 55.66 -27.77
CA ARG A 633 -9.86 56.11 -29.18
C ARG A 633 -8.66 57.01 -29.47
N LEU A 634 -8.33 57.92 -28.56
CA LEU A 634 -7.11 58.75 -28.63
C LEU A 634 -5.83 57.91 -28.59
N TYR A 635 -5.84 56.78 -27.86
CA TYR A 635 -4.75 55.81 -27.85
C TYR A 635 -4.64 55.06 -29.19
N LYS A 636 -5.76 54.62 -29.76
CA LYS A 636 -5.84 53.79 -30.98
C LYS A 636 -5.55 54.54 -32.29
N ASP A 637 -6.06 55.75 -32.47
CA ASP A 637 -5.89 56.52 -33.72
C ASP A 637 -4.41 56.80 -34.05
N HIS A 638 -3.53 56.70 -33.06
CA HIS A 638 -2.07 56.78 -33.24
C HIS A 638 -1.43 55.44 -33.67
N ASN A 639 -1.96 54.29 -33.22
CA ASN A 639 -1.43 52.95 -33.51
C ASN A 639 -1.91 52.37 -34.86
N TYR A 640 -3.05 52.83 -35.39
CA TYR A 640 -3.65 52.30 -36.63
C TYR A 640 -2.84 52.55 -37.92
N LYS A 641 -1.79 53.39 -37.89
CA LYS A 641 -0.89 53.61 -39.03
C LYS A 641 -0.01 52.39 -39.41
N ILE A 642 0.03 51.34 -38.58
CA ILE A 642 0.99 50.24 -38.73
C ILE A 642 0.39 48.92 -39.31
N THR A 643 -0.93 48.70 -39.29
CA THR A 643 -1.49 47.32 -39.40
C THR A 643 -2.29 47.01 -40.68
N ASN A 644 -2.20 47.82 -41.74
CA ASN A 644 -3.12 47.76 -42.89
C ASN A 644 -2.56 47.02 -44.13
N LEU A 645 -2.14 45.75 -44.00
CA LEU A 645 -1.57 44.99 -45.12
C LEU A 645 -2.16 43.60 -45.42
N LEU A 646 -3.20 43.07 -44.75
CA LEU A 646 -3.64 41.67 -45.03
C LEU A 646 -5.16 41.41 -44.98
N SER A 647 -5.72 41.08 -46.16
CA SER A 647 -6.75 40.04 -46.47
C SER A 647 -8.26 40.37 -46.61
N THR A 648 -8.88 39.84 -47.68
CA THR A 648 -10.30 39.91 -48.12
C THR A 648 -10.78 38.57 -48.72
N TYR A 649 -12.07 38.16 -48.54
CA TYR A 649 -13.02 37.56 -49.55
C TYR A 649 -14.38 37.05 -48.94
N VAL A 650 -15.51 37.07 -49.71
CA VAL A 650 -16.96 36.87 -49.34
C VAL A 650 -17.76 36.01 -50.40
N LYS A 651 -18.95 35.40 -50.08
CA LYS A 651 -20.09 34.95 -51.00
C LYS A 651 -21.53 34.88 -50.33
N SER A 652 -22.67 34.85 -51.08
CA SER A 652 -24.10 35.28 -50.73
C SER A 652 -25.32 34.26 -50.88
N GLU A 653 -26.56 34.59 -50.37
CA GLU A 653 -27.83 33.80 -50.13
C GLU A 653 -29.05 33.93 -51.16
N PRO A 654 -30.14 33.09 -51.09
CA PRO A 654 -31.36 33.06 -51.96
C PRO A 654 -32.68 33.65 -51.32
N SER A 655 -33.80 33.69 -52.08
CA SER A 655 -34.98 34.57 -51.86
C SER A 655 -36.15 34.03 -50.99
N GLU A 656 -36.98 34.96 -50.49
CA GLU A 656 -37.96 34.78 -49.38
C GLU A 656 -39.18 33.87 -49.63
N ASN A 657 -39.56 33.55 -50.87
CA ASN A 657 -40.86 32.89 -51.16
C ASN A 657 -40.77 31.37 -51.42
N ALA A 658 -39.67 30.71 -51.08
CA ALA A 658 -39.46 29.29 -51.38
C ALA A 658 -40.32 28.36 -50.48
N SER A 659 -40.66 27.15 -50.96
CA SER A 659 -41.43 26.14 -50.21
C SER A 659 -40.64 25.56 -49.03
N VAL A 660 -41.32 24.94 -48.05
CA VAL A 660 -40.65 24.27 -46.90
C VAL A 660 -39.60 23.27 -47.37
N GLN A 661 -39.84 22.56 -48.47
CA GLN A 661 -38.89 21.61 -49.06
C GLN A 661 -37.72 22.29 -49.79
N GLU A 662 -37.90 23.47 -50.39
CA GLU A 662 -36.83 24.25 -51.03
C GLU A 662 -35.94 24.97 -50.00
N TRP A 663 -36.53 25.52 -48.94
CA TRP A 663 -35.77 26.03 -47.79
C TRP A 663 -35.02 24.93 -47.08
N THR A 664 -35.64 23.75 -46.87
CA THR A 664 -34.96 22.58 -46.30
C THR A 664 -33.74 22.19 -47.15
N LYS A 665 -33.83 22.23 -48.49
CA LYS A 665 -32.71 21.94 -49.40
C LYS A 665 -31.64 23.05 -49.46
N HIS A 666 -32.04 24.33 -49.47
CA HIS A 666 -31.10 25.45 -49.41
C HIS A 666 -30.30 25.41 -48.11
N TYR A 667 -30.98 25.17 -47.00
CA TYR A 667 -30.37 25.06 -45.70
C TYR A 667 -29.49 23.83 -45.59
N VAL A 668 -29.82 22.70 -46.21
CA VAL A 668 -28.86 21.58 -46.32
C VAL A 668 -27.63 21.98 -47.13
N ALA A 669 -27.78 22.75 -48.23
CA ALA A 669 -26.68 23.16 -49.12
C ALA A 669 -25.80 24.30 -48.57
N THR A 670 -26.29 25.12 -47.64
CA THR A 670 -25.52 26.09 -46.85
C THR A 670 -25.10 25.54 -45.48
N GLU A 671 -25.15 24.21 -45.30
CA GLU A 671 -24.80 23.47 -44.08
C GLU A 671 -25.63 23.83 -42.83
N ASN A 672 -26.79 24.44 -43.02
CA ASN A 672 -27.74 24.89 -42.01
C ASN A 672 -28.85 23.84 -41.71
N LEU A 673 -28.46 22.59 -41.46
CA LEU A 673 -29.37 21.45 -41.25
C LEU A 673 -30.41 21.66 -40.12
N ASP A 674 -30.13 22.54 -39.17
CA ASP A 674 -31.03 22.87 -38.05
C ASP A 674 -32.35 23.45 -38.54
N LYS A 675 -32.29 24.43 -39.44
CA LYS A 675 -33.48 25.07 -40.02
C LYS A 675 -34.31 24.09 -40.84
N ALA A 676 -33.66 23.15 -41.51
CA ALA A 676 -34.30 22.05 -42.24
C ALA A 676 -35.07 21.10 -41.31
N SER A 677 -34.51 20.72 -40.17
CA SER A 677 -35.19 19.84 -39.20
C SER A 677 -36.27 20.51 -38.37
N LEU A 678 -36.13 21.81 -38.08
CA LEU A 678 -37.12 22.57 -37.33
C LEU A 678 -38.44 22.68 -38.10
N LEU A 679 -38.35 22.98 -39.39
CA LEU A 679 -39.52 23.04 -40.28
C LEU A 679 -40.29 21.71 -40.35
N LEU A 680 -39.61 20.56 -40.22
CA LEU A 680 -40.26 19.25 -40.17
C LEU A 680 -40.87 18.95 -38.80
N LYS A 681 -40.24 19.41 -37.71
CA LYS A 681 -40.75 19.23 -36.34
C LYS A 681 -42.06 19.97 -36.13
N GLU A 682 -42.14 21.21 -36.60
CA GLU A 682 -43.36 22.03 -36.51
C GLU A 682 -44.57 21.34 -37.17
N LYS A 683 -44.33 20.52 -38.19
CA LYS A 683 -45.38 19.71 -38.84
C LYS A 683 -45.79 18.49 -38.02
N ILE A 684 -44.89 17.88 -37.23
CA ILE A 684 -45.19 16.72 -36.38
C ILE A 684 -46.06 17.14 -35.20
N ASP A 685 -45.78 18.31 -34.63
CA ASP A 685 -46.45 18.81 -33.42
C ASP A 685 -47.92 19.22 -33.67
N THR A 686 -48.39 19.27 -34.92
CA THR A 686 -49.77 19.67 -35.27
C THR A 686 -50.81 18.54 -35.24
N GLU A 687 -50.43 17.26 -35.10
CA GLU A 687 -51.35 16.12 -35.20
C GLU A 687 -51.23 15.12 -34.02
N LYS A 688 -52.36 14.74 -33.40
CA LYS A 688 -52.37 13.83 -32.21
C LYS A 688 -51.88 12.40 -32.52
N ARG A 689 -52.06 11.93 -33.74
CA ARG A 689 -51.55 10.63 -34.22
C ARG A 689 -50.34 10.91 -35.11
N ILE A 690 -49.23 10.24 -34.84
CA ILE A 690 -48.00 10.47 -35.61
C ILE A 690 -48.16 10.05 -37.08
N ASP A 691 -47.93 10.98 -38.00
CA ASP A 691 -47.65 10.67 -39.40
C ASP A 691 -46.24 10.06 -39.51
N THR A 692 -46.22 8.74 -39.67
CA THR A 692 -45.00 7.95 -39.72
C THR A 692 -44.06 8.33 -40.89
N SER A 693 -44.55 8.94 -41.98
CA SER A 693 -43.71 9.35 -43.11
C SER A 693 -42.91 10.62 -42.80
N VAL A 694 -43.59 11.64 -42.27
CA VAL A 694 -42.97 12.90 -41.84
C VAL A 694 -42.02 12.66 -40.67
N PHE A 695 -42.42 11.80 -39.73
CA PHE A 695 -41.56 11.45 -38.59
C PHE A 695 -40.29 10.72 -39.00
N ASN A 696 -40.34 9.86 -40.02
CA ASN A 696 -39.16 9.18 -40.55
C ASN A 696 -38.20 10.15 -41.27
N GLU A 697 -38.73 11.14 -42.00
CA GLU A 697 -37.91 12.16 -42.68
C GLU A 697 -37.26 13.13 -41.68
N TYR A 698 -38.03 13.54 -40.66
CA TYR A 698 -37.52 14.26 -39.50
C TYR A 698 -36.43 13.46 -38.78
N TYR A 699 -36.66 12.17 -38.50
CA TYR A 699 -35.67 11.29 -37.88
C TYR A 699 -34.38 11.21 -38.72
N LYS A 700 -34.49 11.17 -40.04
CA LYS A 700 -33.34 11.13 -40.97
C LYS A 700 -32.50 12.41 -40.89
N TYR A 701 -33.11 13.59 -40.92
CA TYR A 701 -32.36 14.86 -40.84
C TYR A 701 -31.84 15.13 -39.43
N MET A 702 -32.58 14.71 -38.40
CA MET A 702 -32.08 14.71 -37.03
C MET A 702 -30.89 13.75 -36.88
N ALA A 703 -30.91 12.58 -37.52
CA ALA A 703 -29.77 11.66 -37.53
C ALA A 703 -28.54 12.23 -38.24
N TRP A 704 -28.72 12.91 -39.37
CA TRP A 704 -27.62 13.61 -40.08
C TRP A 704 -26.98 14.73 -39.25
N GLN A 705 -27.73 15.28 -38.30
CA GLN A 705 -27.25 16.27 -37.32
C GLN A 705 -26.73 15.65 -36.03
N ASN A 706 -26.62 14.31 -35.97
CA ASN A 706 -26.28 13.55 -34.77
C ASN A 706 -27.28 13.75 -33.59
N LYS A 707 -28.51 14.15 -33.91
CA LYS A 707 -29.64 14.42 -33.00
C LYS A 707 -30.71 13.32 -33.03
N SER A 708 -30.40 12.09 -33.44
CA SER A 708 -31.36 10.96 -33.41
C SER A 708 -32.02 10.80 -32.04
N LYS A 709 -31.31 11.09 -30.94
CA LYS A 709 -31.84 11.06 -29.57
C LYS A 709 -32.98 12.06 -29.35
N GLU A 710 -32.85 13.26 -29.91
CA GLU A 710 -33.89 14.30 -29.81
C GLU A 710 -35.14 13.88 -30.59
N ALA A 711 -34.99 13.21 -31.73
CA ALA A 711 -36.14 12.67 -32.45
C ALA A 711 -36.87 11.58 -31.65
N TRP A 712 -36.15 10.72 -30.92
CA TRP A 712 -36.81 9.76 -30.01
C TRP A 712 -37.44 10.42 -28.79
N LEU A 713 -36.88 11.52 -28.29
CA LEU A 713 -37.50 12.33 -27.25
C LEU A 713 -38.79 13.00 -27.76
N THR A 714 -38.80 13.50 -29.00
CA THR A 714 -40.03 13.98 -29.64
C THR A 714 -41.08 12.88 -29.72
N LEU A 715 -40.71 11.64 -30.10
CA LEU A 715 -41.62 10.50 -30.07
C LEU A 715 -42.10 10.16 -28.65
N GLN A 716 -41.20 10.20 -27.67
CA GLN A 716 -41.51 9.91 -26.27
C GLN A 716 -42.48 10.95 -25.70
N ASN A 717 -42.20 12.23 -25.89
CA ASN A 717 -43.05 13.34 -25.45
C ASN A 717 -44.43 13.24 -26.12
N HIS A 718 -44.46 12.93 -27.42
CA HIS A 718 -45.71 12.70 -28.14
C HIS A 718 -46.51 11.52 -27.58
N ILE A 719 -45.84 10.42 -27.20
CA ILE A 719 -46.48 9.26 -26.54
C ILE A 719 -46.94 9.61 -25.12
N GLU A 720 -46.22 10.45 -24.39
CA GLU A 720 -46.59 10.88 -23.03
C GLU A 720 -47.77 11.85 -23.06
N GLU A 721 -47.83 12.75 -24.04
CA GLU A 721 -48.95 13.66 -24.28
C GLU A 721 -50.17 12.93 -24.86
N TYR A 722 -49.92 11.95 -25.74
CA TYR A 722 -50.95 11.14 -26.40
C TYR A 722 -50.62 9.64 -26.26
N PRO A 723 -50.89 9.02 -25.08
CA PRO A 723 -50.56 7.62 -24.77
C PRO A 723 -51.50 6.61 -25.43
N LEU A 724 -51.78 6.84 -26.71
CA LEU A 724 -52.55 5.95 -27.55
C LEU A 724 -51.78 4.66 -27.77
N THR A 725 -52.50 3.53 -27.74
CA THR A 725 -51.91 2.20 -27.94
C THR A 725 -51.21 2.12 -29.31
N GLU A 726 -51.71 2.85 -30.31
CA GLU A 726 -51.13 2.99 -31.65
C GLU A 726 -49.78 3.72 -31.65
N ASN A 727 -49.61 4.77 -30.83
CA ASN A 727 -48.36 5.51 -30.70
C ASN A 727 -47.31 4.68 -29.93
N ILE A 728 -47.74 3.96 -28.88
CA ILE A 728 -46.88 3.02 -28.13
C ILE A 728 -46.47 1.83 -29.02
N LYS A 729 -47.38 1.31 -29.86
CA LYS A 729 -47.06 0.29 -30.88
C LYS A 729 -46.12 0.83 -31.97
N TYR A 730 -46.27 2.09 -32.39
CA TYR A 730 -45.37 2.72 -33.35
C TYR A 730 -43.92 2.79 -32.82
N SER A 731 -43.71 3.05 -31.53
CA SER A 731 -42.36 3.03 -30.91
C SER A 731 -41.62 1.71 -31.12
N ARG A 732 -42.34 0.58 -31.08
CA ARG A 732 -41.78 -0.75 -31.37
C ARG A 732 -41.44 -0.90 -32.86
N SER A 733 -42.30 -0.42 -33.75
CA SER A 733 -42.04 -0.46 -35.20
C SER A 733 -40.84 0.42 -35.62
N LEU A 734 -40.68 1.60 -35.00
CA LEU A 734 -39.55 2.49 -35.23
C LEU A 734 -38.26 1.86 -34.70
N GLY A 735 -38.32 1.25 -33.51
CA GLY A 735 -37.17 0.58 -32.87
C GLY A 735 -36.70 -0.67 -33.62
N LEU A 736 -37.62 -1.46 -34.18
CA LEU A 736 -37.27 -2.62 -35.00
C LEU A 736 -36.65 -2.23 -36.35
N LYS A 737 -37.02 -1.08 -36.92
CA LYS A 737 -36.55 -0.63 -38.25
C LYS A 737 -35.24 0.16 -38.19
N ASN A 738 -35.07 1.02 -37.17
CA ASN A 738 -33.97 1.99 -37.11
C ASN A 738 -33.06 1.81 -35.88
N GLY A 739 -33.34 0.82 -35.01
CA GLY A 739 -32.67 0.64 -33.73
C GLY A 739 -33.13 1.64 -32.67
N TYR A 740 -33.06 1.26 -31.40
CA TYR A 740 -33.26 2.20 -30.29
C TYR A 740 -31.99 3.05 -30.09
N PRO A 741 -32.08 4.31 -29.64
CA PRO A 741 -30.93 5.21 -29.53
C PRO A 741 -29.88 4.78 -28.52
N ASN A 742 -30.33 4.06 -27.51
CA ASN A 742 -29.52 3.45 -26.46
C ASN A 742 -30.39 2.47 -25.68
N GLU A 743 -29.73 1.62 -24.91
CA GLU A 743 -30.36 0.58 -24.10
C GLU A 743 -31.25 1.14 -22.98
N ILE A 744 -31.05 2.38 -22.52
CA ILE A 744 -31.91 3.03 -21.50
C ILE A 744 -33.29 3.33 -22.08
N ILE A 745 -33.33 3.96 -23.26
CA ILE A 745 -34.57 4.25 -23.98
C ILE A 745 -35.26 2.93 -24.37
N ARG A 746 -34.49 1.94 -24.82
CA ARG A 746 -35.01 0.60 -25.11
C ARG A 746 -35.66 -0.03 -23.86
N LYS A 747 -34.99 0.04 -22.71
CA LYS A 747 -35.47 -0.47 -21.42
C LYS A 747 -36.76 0.23 -21.01
N GLN A 748 -36.81 1.56 -21.05
CA GLN A 748 -38.01 2.35 -20.70
C GLN A 748 -39.22 2.00 -21.58
N PHE A 749 -39.04 1.92 -22.90
CA PHE A 749 -40.12 1.53 -23.79
C PHE A 749 -40.53 0.07 -23.59
N LEU A 750 -39.59 -0.85 -23.33
CA LEU A 750 -39.91 -2.24 -23.01
C LEU A 750 -40.64 -2.37 -21.66
N GLU A 751 -40.29 -1.59 -20.63
CA GLU A 751 -41.00 -1.58 -19.33
C GLU A 751 -42.41 -1.03 -19.46
N LYS A 752 -42.58 0.09 -20.20
CA LYS A 752 -43.90 0.63 -20.54
C LYS A 752 -44.74 -0.40 -21.31
N GLN A 753 -44.11 -1.16 -22.23
CA GLN A 753 -44.77 -2.24 -22.96
C GLN A 753 -45.12 -3.44 -22.06
N ILE A 754 -44.23 -3.87 -21.14
CA ILE A 754 -44.48 -4.99 -20.20
C ILE A 754 -45.66 -4.67 -19.29
N ASN A 755 -45.73 -3.44 -18.77
CA ASN A 755 -46.78 -3.02 -17.86
C ASN A 755 -48.17 -2.93 -18.51
N ILE A 756 -48.24 -2.77 -19.85
CA ILE A 756 -49.51 -2.61 -20.59
C ILE A 756 -49.90 -3.90 -21.31
N LEU A 757 -48.94 -4.66 -21.84
CA LEU A 757 -49.20 -5.80 -22.73
C LEU A 757 -49.00 -7.17 -22.07
N ASN A 758 -48.25 -7.25 -20.95
CA ASN A 758 -47.87 -8.47 -20.21
C ASN A 758 -47.58 -9.70 -21.11
N ASP A 759 -46.89 -9.45 -22.22
CA ASP A 759 -46.67 -10.42 -23.30
C ASP A 759 -45.37 -11.22 -23.07
N LYS A 760 -45.43 -12.53 -23.29
CA LYS A 760 -44.32 -13.47 -23.04
C LYS A 760 -43.08 -13.19 -23.90
N GLU A 761 -43.23 -12.70 -25.13
CA GLU A 761 -42.09 -12.38 -26.00
C GLU A 761 -41.42 -11.07 -25.56
N ILE A 762 -42.17 -10.14 -24.99
CA ILE A 762 -41.62 -8.90 -24.40
C ILE A 762 -40.86 -9.21 -23.09
N LEU A 763 -41.39 -10.09 -22.23
CA LEU A 763 -40.69 -10.57 -21.03
C LEU A 763 -39.39 -11.32 -21.38
N ARG A 764 -39.41 -12.15 -22.43
CA ARG A 764 -38.22 -12.83 -22.95
C ARG A 764 -37.24 -11.87 -23.60
N GLU A 765 -37.71 -10.87 -24.34
CA GLU A 765 -36.86 -9.81 -24.91
C GLU A 765 -36.17 -9.01 -23.81
N TYR A 766 -36.88 -8.66 -22.75
CA TYR A 766 -36.33 -7.95 -21.61
C TYR A 766 -35.27 -8.78 -20.89
N TYR A 767 -35.55 -10.05 -20.60
CA TYR A 767 -34.55 -10.95 -20.02
C TYR A 767 -33.33 -11.10 -20.93
N ARG A 768 -33.50 -11.36 -22.23
CA ARG A 768 -32.37 -11.55 -23.17
C ARG A 768 -31.51 -10.29 -23.31
N THR A 769 -32.13 -9.12 -23.23
CA THR A 769 -31.45 -7.84 -23.47
C THR A 769 -30.84 -7.26 -22.20
N PHE A 770 -31.49 -7.44 -21.05
CA PHE A 770 -31.15 -6.75 -19.81
C PHE A 770 -30.71 -7.67 -18.67
N ASN A 771 -30.46 -8.97 -18.91
CA ASN A 771 -29.89 -9.89 -17.90
C ASN A 771 -28.42 -9.58 -17.56
N THR A 772 -28.20 -8.41 -17.01
CA THR A 772 -26.92 -7.86 -16.57
C THR A 772 -26.93 -7.65 -15.04
N PRO A 773 -25.76 -7.53 -14.38
CA PRO A 773 -25.68 -7.33 -12.93
C PRO A 773 -26.46 -6.12 -12.41
N GLU A 774 -26.55 -5.05 -13.21
CA GLU A 774 -27.17 -3.78 -12.86
C GLU A 774 -28.70 -3.89 -12.75
N ASN A 775 -29.31 -4.76 -13.55
CA ASN A 775 -30.77 -4.97 -13.60
C ASN A 775 -31.21 -6.19 -12.80
N LYS A 776 -30.38 -6.69 -11.88
CA LYS A 776 -30.62 -7.96 -11.18
C LYS A 776 -31.97 -8.02 -10.48
N LYS A 777 -32.46 -6.92 -9.91
CA LYS A 777 -33.75 -6.90 -9.19
C LYS A 777 -34.92 -6.99 -10.17
N GLU A 778 -34.89 -6.16 -11.20
CA GLU A 778 -35.91 -6.08 -12.26
C GLU A 778 -35.94 -7.37 -13.07
N VAL A 779 -34.78 -7.95 -13.38
CA VAL A 779 -34.67 -9.25 -14.05
C VAL A 779 -35.11 -10.39 -13.15
N THR A 780 -34.81 -10.35 -11.85
CA THR A 780 -35.36 -11.33 -10.88
C THR A 780 -36.89 -11.26 -10.86
N GLU A 781 -37.48 -10.07 -10.87
CA GLU A 781 -38.93 -9.88 -10.94
C GLU A 781 -39.51 -10.30 -12.30
N VAL A 782 -38.84 -9.99 -13.41
CA VAL A 782 -39.24 -10.41 -14.77
C VAL A 782 -39.15 -11.92 -14.92
N LEU A 783 -38.11 -12.57 -14.41
CA LEU A 783 -37.98 -14.03 -14.41
C LEU A 783 -39.01 -14.69 -13.49
N LYS A 784 -39.32 -14.07 -12.34
CA LYS A 784 -40.40 -14.52 -11.46
C LYS A 784 -41.75 -14.40 -12.16
N LYS A 785 -42.06 -13.25 -12.78
CA LYS A 785 -43.28 -13.04 -13.59
C LYS A 785 -43.34 -13.99 -14.79
N LEU A 786 -42.22 -14.21 -15.48
CA LEU A 786 -42.12 -15.14 -16.62
C LEU A 786 -42.37 -16.58 -16.18
N ARG A 787 -41.82 -17.00 -15.03
CA ARG A 787 -42.12 -18.30 -14.42
C ARG A 787 -43.59 -18.40 -13.99
N ASP A 788 -44.16 -17.34 -13.45
CA ASP A 788 -45.55 -17.34 -12.97
C ASP A 788 -46.57 -17.32 -14.15
N VAL A 789 -46.23 -16.66 -15.28
CA VAL A 789 -47.03 -16.60 -16.52
C VAL A 789 -46.82 -17.81 -17.44
N ASP A 790 -45.64 -18.44 -17.38
CA ASP A 790 -45.25 -19.63 -18.15
C ASP A 790 -44.43 -20.59 -17.26
N PRO A 791 -45.07 -21.43 -16.42
CA PRO A 791 -44.41 -22.28 -15.41
C PRO A 791 -43.78 -23.53 -16.04
N SER A 792 -42.85 -23.31 -16.96
CA SER A 792 -42.06 -24.35 -17.59
C SER A 792 -40.79 -24.65 -16.78
N LEU A 793 -40.30 -25.90 -16.89
CA LEU A 793 -39.02 -26.30 -16.32
C LEU A 793 -37.85 -25.45 -16.84
N GLU A 794 -37.97 -24.90 -18.05
CA GLU A 794 -36.96 -24.03 -18.65
C GLU A 794 -36.89 -22.66 -17.94
N ASN A 795 -38.04 -22.08 -17.60
CA ASN A 795 -38.11 -20.81 -16.88
C ASN A 795 -37.67 -20.94 -15.41
N GLU A 796 -37.94 -22.08 -14.76
CA GLU A 796 -37.39 -22.41 -13.43
C GLU A 796 -35.85 -22.48 -13.47
N LYS A 797 -35.27 -23.03 -14.53
CA LYS A 797 -33.81 -23.07 -14.72
C LYS A 797 -33.23 -21.69 -14.97
N PHE A 798 -33.88 -20.84 -15.77
CA PHE A 798 -33.42 -19.46 -15.97
C PHE A 798 -33.43 -18.66 -14.67
N TYR A 799 -34.47 -18.85 -13.85
CA TYR A 799 -34.55 -18.26 -12.51
C TYR A 799 -33.41 -18.75 -11.61
N LEU A 800 -33.20 -20.07 -11.49
CA LEU A 800 -32.11 -20.61 -10.67
C LEU A 800 -30.72 -20.20 -11.17
N LYS A 801 -30.48 -20.14 -12.49
CA LYS A 801 -29.21 -19.64 -13.06
C LYS A 801 -28.97 -18.19 -12.73
N HIS A 802 -30.01 -17.36 -12.83
CA HIS A 802 -29.93 -15.95 -12.46
C HIS A 802 -29.60 -15.78 -10.97
N LEU A 803 -30.23 -16.57 -10.09
CA LEU A 803 -29.90 -16.57 -8.67
C LEU A 803 -28.47 -17.04 -8.40
N ILE A 804 -28.00 -18.11 -9.04
CA ILE A 804 -26.61 -18.59 -8.87
C ILE A 804 -25.60 -17.48 -9.21
N ALA A 805 -25.88 -16.68 -10.24
CA ALA A 805 -25.02 -15.59 -10.68
C ALA A 805 -25.08 -14.33 -9.79
N TYR A 806 -26.29 -13.95 -9.32
CA TYR A 806 -26.52 -12.62 -8.73
C TYR A 806 -27.03 -12.63 -7.29
N ASP A 807 -27.59 -13.73 -6.80
CA ASP A 807 -27.92 -13.95 -5.38
C ASP A 807 -27.56 -15.38 -4.92
N PRO A 808 -26.26 -15.67 -4.71
CA PRO A 808 -25.78 -16.97 -4.27
C PRO A 808 -26.43 -17.47 -2.95
N LYS A 809 -26.85 -16.55 -2.06
CA LYS A 809 -27.47 -16.92 -0.78
C LYS A 809 -28.90 -17.41 -1.00
N GLN A 810 -29.68 -16.71 -1.82
CA GLN A 810 -31.02 -17.14 -2.19
C GLN A 810 -30.96 -18.40 -3.07
N ALA A 811 -30.01 -18.48 -4.01
CA ALA A 811 -29.75 -19.68 -4.80
C ALA A 811 -29.48 -20.90 -3.91
N ILE A 812 -28.60 -20.78 -2.90
CA ILE A 812 -28.35 -21.86 -1.94
C ILE A 812 -29.63 -22.21 -1.17
N THR A 813 -30.46 -21.24 -0.80
CA THR A 813 -31.71 -21.48 -0.07
C THR A 813 -32.71 -22.27 -0.90
N GLU A 814 -32.91 -21.88 -2.17
CA GLU A 814 -33.76 -22.59 -3.12
C GLU A 814 -33.19 -23.99 -3.44
N LEU A 815 -31.89 -24.09 -3.70
CA LEU A 815 -31.21 -25.36 -4.02
C LEU A 815 -31.14 -26.33 -2.83
N ASN A 816 -31.21 -25.85 -1.58
CA ASN A 816 -31.25 -26.73 -0.41
C ASN A 816 -32.55 -27.53 -0.30
N LYS A 817 -33.62 -27.13 -1.01
CA LYS A 817 -34.90 -27.86 -1.08
C LYS A 817 -34.78 -29.13 -1.93
N TYR A 818 -33.72 -29.24 -2.72
CA TYR A 818 -33.50 -30.33 -3.67
C TYR A 818 -32.48 -31.33 -3.13
N ILE A 819 -32.81 -32.61 -3.26
CA ILE A 819 -31.89 -33.72 -2.99
C ILE A 819 -31.23 -34.09 -4.33
N PRO A 820 -29.88 -34.07 -4.44
CA PRO A 820 -29.18 -34.27 -5.72
C PRO A 820 -29.60 -35.53 -6.48
N SER A 821 -29.81 -36.65 -5.77
CA SER A 821 -30.22 -37.94 -6.33
C SER A 821 -31.64 -37.97 -6.88
N GLU A 822 -32.52 -37.09 -6.40
CA GLU A 822 -33.95 -37.07 -6.73
C GLU A 822 -34.28 -35.93 -7.72
N SER A 823 -33.30 -35.10 -8.09
CA SER A 823 -33.50 -33.87 -8.86
C SER A 823 -32.96 -33.97 -10.29
N SER A 824 -33.35 -35.02 -11.03
CA SER A 824 -32.85 -35.32 -12.38
C SER A 824 -33.05 -34.18 -13.37
N SER A 825 -34.09 -33.38 -13.19
CA SER A 825 -34.38 -32.19 -14.00
C SER A 825 -33.32 -31.09 -13.87
N LEU A 826 -32.55 -31.04 -12.77
CA LEU A 826 -31.50 -30.06 -12.49
C LEU A 826 -30.08 -30.59 -12.75
N TRP A 827 -29.92 -31.85 -13.17
CA TRP A 827 -28.59 -32.44 -13.35
C TRP A 827 -27.73 -31.70 -14.37
N ASN A 828 -28.35 -31.06 -15.36
CA ASN A 828 -27.67 -30.21 -16.35
C ASN A 828 -27.01 -28.95 -15.73
N MET A 829 -27.40 -28.56 -14.52
CA MET A 829 -26.84 -27.43 -13.75
C MET A 829 -25.90 -27.90 -12.64
N SER A 830 -25.66 -29.21 -12.49
CA SER A 830 -24.88 -29.76 -11.37
C SER A 830 -23.46 -29.19 -11.27
N GLU A 831 -22.85 -28.79 -12.38
CA GLU A 831 -21.56 -28.11 -12.40
C GLU A 831 -21.62 -26.74 -11.70
N GLU A 832 -22.55 -25.89 -12.14
CA GLU A 832 -22.79 -24.54 -11.62
C GLU A 832 -23.17 -24.61 -10.13
N ILE A 833 -24.02 -25.58 -9.75
CA ILE A 833 -24.44 -25.83 -8.37
C ILE A 833 -23.27 -26.31 -7.50
N SER A 834 -22.43 -27.21 -8.01
CA SER A 834 -21.28 -27.72 -7.26
C SER A 834 -20.26 -26.61 -6.99
N TRP A 835 -19.97 -25.76 -7.98
CA TRP A 835 -19.09 -24.61 -7.79
C TRP A 835 -19.67 -23.56 -6.85
N LEU A 836 -20.97 -23.30 -6.91
CA LEU A 836 -21.67 -22.46 -5.95
C LEU A 836 -21.43 -22.95 -4.51
N TYR A 837 -21.60 -24.25 -4.25
CA TYR A 837 -21.34 -24.82 -2.93
C TYR A 837 -19.85 -24.79 -2.55
N ALA A 838 -18.94 -25.10 -3.49
CA ALA A 838 -17.50 -25.10 -3.24
C ALA A 838 -16.96 -23.70 -2.89
N ASN A 839 -17.39 -22.68 -3.63
CA ASN A 839 -17.03 -21.27 -3.38
C ASN A 839 -17.54 -20.77 -2.04
N ASN A 840 -18.58 -21.41 -1.50
CA ASN A 840 -19.14 -21.14 -0.18
C ASN A 840 -18.66 -22.11 0.91
N LYS A 841 -17.54 -22.82 0.67
CA LYS A 841 -16.91 -23.79 1.61
C LYS A 841 -17.83 -24.95 2.04
N ARG A 842 -18.92 -25.21 1.30
CA ARG A 842 -19.83 -26.34 1.52
C ARG A 842 -19.36 -27.54 0.70
N TYR A 843 -18.10 -27.95 0.89
CA TYR A 843 -17.41 -28.95 0.07
C TYR A 843 -18.11 -30.31 0.01
N LYS A 844 -18.81 -30.72 1.08
CA LYS A 844 -19.61 -31.94 1.06
C LYS A 844 -20.76 -31.87 0.05
N LYS A 845 -21.52 -30.77 0.04
CA LYS A 845 -22.61 -30.55 -0.94
C LYS A 845 -22.07 -30.36 -2.35
N ALA A 846 -20.94 -29.67 -2.49
CA ALA A 846 -20.25 -29.53 -3.78
C ALA A 846 -19.88 -30.90 -4.35
N TYR A 847 -19.28 -31.78 -3.54
CA TYR A 847 -18.94 -33.13 -3.95
C TYR A 847 -20.19 -33.97 -4.27
N ASP A 848 -21.26 -33.87 -3.47
CA ASP A 848 -22.47 -34.64 -3.71
C ASP A 848 -23.19 -34.25 -5.02
N TRP A 849 -23.29 -32.95 -5.35
CA TRP A 849 -23.80 -32.51 -6.65
C TRP A 849 -22.85 -32.86 -7.81
N SER A 850 -21.54 -32.91 -7.56
CA SER A 850 -20.55 -33.22 -8.61
C SER A 850 -20.67 -34.63 -9.18
N LYS A 851 -21.39 -35.53 -8.50
CA LYS A 851 -21.64 -36.90 -8.97
C LYS A 851 -22.57 -36.94 -10.20
N TYR A 852 -23.34 -35.87 -10.42
CA TYR A 852 -24.31 -35.77 -11.49
C TYR A 852 -23.80 -34.95 -12.69
N THR A 853 -22.50 -34.66 -12.72
CA THR A 853 -21.82 -34.03 -13.86
C THR A 853 -20.42 -34.63 -14.08
N GLN A 854 -20.08 -34.83 -15.35
CA GLN A 854 -18.74 -35.22 -15.79
C GLN A 854 -17.82 -34.00 -16.01
N LYS A 855 -18.37 -32.77 -15.99
CA LYS A 855 -17.62 -31.54 -16.31
C LYS A 855 -16.70 -31.08 -15.19
N ILE A 856 -16.95 -31.51 -13.95
CA ILE A 856 -16.06 -31.21 -12.83
C ILE A 856 -14.87 -32.16 -12.88
N ALA A 857 -13.71 -31.58 -13.15
CA ALA A 857 -12.45 -32.29 -13.13
C ALA A 857 -12.26 -33.06 -11.81
N VAL A 858 -11.78 -34.30 -11.92
CA VAL A 858 -11.59 -35.18 -10.76
C VAL A 858 -10.71 -34.54 -9.69
N VAL A 859 -9.71 -33.74 -10.08
CA VAL A 859 -8.82 -33.02 -9.17
C VAL A 859 -9.59 -32.12 -8.20
N ASN A 860 -10.64 -31.44 -8.68
CA ASN A 860 -11.47 -30.59 -7.84
C ASN A 860 -12.28 -31.42 -6.84
N LYS A 861 -12.78 -32.60 -7.27
CA LYS A 861 -13.45 -33.54 -6.36
C LYS A 861 -12.49 -34.06 -5.29
N LEU A 862 -11.27 -34.42 -5.66
CA LEU A 862 -10.22 -34.87 -4.74
C LEU A 862 -9.83 -33.76 -3.76
N TYR A 863 -9.69 -32.52 -4.24
CA TYR A 863 -9.44 -31.36 -3.39
C TYR A 863 -10.59 -31.12 -2.38
N TRP A 864 -11.85 -31.16 -2.82
CA TRP A 864 -12.99 -31.02 -1.91
C TRP A 864 -13.03 -32.13 -0.85
N LEU A 865 -12.71 -33.37 -1.24
CA LEU A 865 -12.61 -34.49 -0.32
C LEU A 865 -11.46 -34.32 0.69
N SER A 866 -10.31 -33.73 0.28
CA SER A 866 -9.22 -33.42 1.21
C SER A 866 -9.60 -32.33 2.21
N GLU A 867 -10.32 -31.29 1.77
CA GLU A 867 -10.79 -30.21 2.66
C GLU A 867 -11.76 -30.74 3.74
N ILE A 868 -12.60 -31.73 3.40
CA ILE A 868 -13.48 -32.40 4.39
C ILE A 868 -12.81 -33.59 5.10
N LYS A 869 -11.52 -33.83 4.87
CA LYS A 869 -10.72 -34.91 5.46
C LYS A 869 -11.26 -36.32 5.21
N ASP A 870 -12.05 -36.52 4.14
CA ASP A 870 -12.53 -37.84 3.72
C ASP A 870 -11.51 -38.52 2.80
N PHE A 871 -10.34 -38.83 3.37
CA PHE A 871 -9.23 -39.46 2.65
C PHE A 871 -9.57 -40.87 2.15
N LYS A 872 -10.54 -41.55 2.78
CA LYS A 872 -11.00 -42.87 2.35
C LYS A 872 -11.73 -42.78 1.01
N THR A 873 -12.68 -41.86 0.89
CA THR A 873 -13.39 -41.61 -0.37
C THR A 873 -12.46 -41.00 -1.42
N LEU A 874 -11.58 -40.07 -1.03
CA LEU A 874 -10.56 -39.48 -1.92
C LEU A 874 -9.70 -40.56 -2.58
N ARG A 875 -9.17 -41.51 -1.79
CA ARG A 875 -8.38 -42.62 -2.35
C ARG A 875 -9.19 -43.49 -3.30
N LYS A 876 -10.43 -43.81 -2.95
CA LYS A 876 -11.32 -44.61 -3.79
C LYS A 876 -11.58 -43.92 -5.13
N GLU A 877 -11.89 -42.62 -5.11
CA GLU A 877 -12.11 -41.80 -6.31
C GLU A 877 -10.85 -41.70 -7.17
N TYR A 878 -9.69 -41.45 -6.56
CA TYR A 878 -8.42 -41.37 -7.27
C TYR A 878 -8.05 -42.71 -7.93
N ILE A 879 -8.13 -43.83 -7.19
CA ILE A 879 -7.83 -45.17 -7.72
C ILE A 879 -8.77 -45.52 -8.86
N HIS A 880 -10.07 -45.28 -8.67
CA HIS A 880 -11.06 -45.54 -9.71
C HIS A 880 -10.82 -44.71 -10.98
N PHE A 881 -10.48 -43.42 -10.82
CA PHE A 881 -10.21 -42.54 -11.95
C PHE A 881 -8.93 -42.92 -12.69
N ILE A 882 -7.81 -43.16 -11.99
CA ILE A 882 -6.53 -43.49 -12.61
C ILE A 882 -6.53 -44.90 -13.23
N ALA A 883 -7.30 -45.84 -12.70
CA ALA A 883 -7.47 -47.16 -13.33
C ALA A 883 -8.01 -47.05 -14.76
N ASN A 884 -8.92 -46.09 -14.99
CA ASN A 884 -9.50 -45.81 -16.30
C ASN A 884 -8.70 -44.76 -17.11
N ASN A 885 -7.87 -43.96 -16.45
CA ASN A 885 -7.08 -42.88 -17.05
C ASN A 885 -5.60 -42.95 -16.61
N PRO A 886 -4.87 -44.04 -16.94
CA PRO A 886 -3.54 -44.29 -16.40
C PRO A 886 -2.50 -43.23 -16.82
N ASN A 887 -2.76 -42.48 -17.89
CA ASN A 887 -1.87 -41.45 -18.43
C ASN A 887 -2.25 -40.01 -18.01
N ASP A 888 -3.23 -39.81 -17.12
CA ASP A 888 -3.56 -38.46 -16.63
C ASP A 888 -2.50 -37.96 -15.62
N LEU A 889 -1.46 -37.35 -16.16
CA LEU A 889 -0.34 -36.79 -15.41
C LEU A 889 -0.76 -35.60 -14.53
N LYS A 890 -1.74 -34.82 -14.99
CA LYS A 890 -2.24 -33.64 -14.27
C LYS A 890 -2.85 -34.08 -12.95
N THR A 891 -3.73 -35.08 -12.98
CA THR A 891 -4.37 -35.61 -11.77
C THR A 891 -3.35 -36.26 -10.82
N LYS A 892 -2.37 -37.00 -11.35
CA LYS A 892 -1.28 -37.60 -10.56
C LYS A 892 -0.40 -36.55 -9.86
N GLY A 893 -0.06 -35.45 -10.54
CA GLY A 893 0.74 -34.39 -9.95
C GLY A 893 -0.01 -33.58 -8.89
N GLU A 894 -1.29 -33.27 -9.11
CA GLU A 894 -2.11 -32.53 -8.15
C GLU A 894 -2.40 -33.36 -6.89
N ILE A 895 -2.67 -34.66 -7.01
CA ILE A 895 -2.85 -35.51 -5.83
C ILE A 895 -1.57 -35.63 -5.02
N SER A 896 -0.40 -35.70 -5.68
CA SER A 896 0.89 -35.72 -5.00
C SER A 896 1.08 -34.44 -4.17
N LYS A 897 0.71 -33.27 -4.72
CA LYS A 897 0.73 -32.00 -4.00
C LYS A 897 -0.23 -31.99 -2.79
N ILE A 898 -1.44 -32.52 -2.96
CA ILE A 898 -2.41 -32.65 -1.86
C ILE A 898 -1.85 -33.55 -0.74
N LEU A 899 -1.23 -34.68 -1.09
CA LEU A 899 -0.65 -35.62 -0.13
C LEU A 899 0.59 -35.04 0.58
N LEU A 900 1.44 -34.29 -0.14
CA LEU A 900 2.57 -33.56 0.45
C LEU A 900 2.11 -32.57 1.52
N THR A 901 1.07 -31.80 1.20
CA THR A 901 0.51 -30.77 2.09
C THR A 901 -0.11 -31.38 3.35
N ASN A 902 -0.56 -32.64 3.29
CA ASN A 902 -1.20 -33.36 4.40
C ASN A 902 -0.26 -34.35 5.13
N ASN A 903 1.06 -34.17 5.02
CA ASN A 903 2.08 -35.00 5.69
C ASN A 903 2.06 -36.50 5.30
N GLN A 904 1.54 -36.84 4.12
CA GLN A 904 1.53 -38.20 3.56
C GLN A 904 2.67 -38.38 2.56
N GLN A 905 3.90 -38.11 3.01
CA GLN A 905 5.05 -37.97 2.11
C GLN A 905 5.38 -39.26 1.35
N ILE A 906 5.39 -40.43 1.99
CA ILE A 906 5.74 -41.71 1.34
C ILE A 906 4.82 -42.00 0.14
N GLU A 907 3.50 -41.78 0.28
CA GLU A 907 2.54 -41.96 -0.81
C GLU A 907 2.80 -40.98 -1.96
N SER A 908 3.17 -39.74 -1.65
CA SER A 908 3.57 -38.76 -2.66
C SER A 908 4.85 -39.14 -3.40
N TRP A 909 5.90 -39.61 -2.70
CA TRP A 909 7.13 -40.10 -3.33
C TRP A 909 6.84 -41.24 -4.31
N GLY A 910 5.95 -42.16 -3.95
CA GLY A 910 5.47 -43.23 -4.83
C GLY A 910 4.80 -42.69 -6.09
N ILE A 911 3.88 -41.74 -5.96
CA ILE A 911 3.14 -41.16 -7.10
C ILE A 911 4.08 -40.39 -8.04
N VAL A 912 5.00 -39.57 -7.50
CA VAL A 912 5.97 -38.82 -8.30
C VAL A 912 6.96 -39.74 -9.00
N SER A 913 7.32 -40.87 -8.38
CA SER A 913 8.24 -41.83 -9.00
C SER A 913 7.67 -42.45 -10.28
N ALA A 914 6.35 -42.61 -10.32
CA ALA A 914 5.60 -43.15 -11.45
C ALA A 914 5.22 -42.08 -12.51
N LEU A 915 5.58 -40.81 -12.31
CA LEU A 915 5.40 -39.76 -13.33
C LEU A 915 6.52 -39.84 -14.39
N PRO A 916 6.22 -39.56 -15.67
CA PRO A 916 7.24 -39.40 -16.70
C PRO A 916 8.04 -38.11 -16.49
N GLU A 917 9.26 -38.06 -17.03
CA GLU A 917 10.15 -36.89 -16.96
C GLU A 917 9.49 -35.68 -17.64
N THR A 918 9.05 -34.74 -16.82
CA THR A 918 8.27 -33.56 -17.22
C THR A 918 8.58 -32.42 -16.24
N VAL A 919 8.32 -31.18 -16.67
CA VAL A 919 8.48 -30.00 -15.80
C VAL A 919 7.68 -30.12 -14.50
N GLN A 920 6.51 -30.78 -14.54
CA GLN A 920 5.69 -31.05 -13.35
C GLN A 920 6.38 -32.02 -12.39
N LYS A 921 6.99 -33.10 -12.90
CA LYS A 921 7.79 -34.03 -12.09
C LYS A 921 9.00 -33.32 -11.48
N ASP A 922 9.70 -32.47 -12.23
CA ASP A 922 10.85 -31.71 -11.71
C ASP A 922 10.46 -30.73 -10.60
N THR A 923 9.28 -30.13 -10.70
CA THR A 923 8.75 -29.21 -9.68
C THR A 923 8.40 -29.96 -8.40
N LEU A 924 7.71 -31.10 -8.51
CA LEU A 924 7.40 -31.96 -7.37
C LEU A 924 8.66 -32.59 -6.77
N LYS A 925 9.62 -32.99 -7.61
CA LYS A 925 10.93 -33.51 -7.21
C LYS A 925 11.67 -32.51 -6.34
N ARG A 926 11.71 -31.23 -6.73
CA ARG A 926 12.29 -30.15 -5.91
C ARG A 926 11.59 -30.04 -4.55
N ALA A 927 10.26 -29.97 -4.53
CA ALA A 927 9.49 -29.91 -3.29
C ALA A 927 9.74 -31.13 -2.36
N LEU A 928 9.87 -32.33 -2.93
CA LEU A 928 10.21 -33.54 -2.17
C LEU A 928 11.62 -33.45 -1.56
N ASN A 929 12.59 -32.94 -2.31
CA ASN A 929 13.99 -32.81 -1.87
C ASN A 929 14.18 -31.70 -0.81
N GLU A 930 13.34 -30.66 -0.83
CA GLU A 930 13.32 -29.63 0.21
C GLU A 930 12.77 -30.17 1.55
N GLN A 931 11.78 -31.06 1.51
CA GLN A 931 11.15 -31.58 2.72
C GLN A 931 11.88 -32.77 3.33
N VAL A 932 12.51 -33.62 2.52
CA VAL A 932 13.10 -34.90 2.98
C VAL A 932 14.23 -34.74 3.99
N ILE A 933 14.96 -33.62 3.96
CA ILE A 933 16.02 -33.32 4.94
C ILE A 933 15.50 -33.21 6.38
N TYR A 934 14.20 -32.95 6.56
CA TYR A 934 13.56 -32.81 7.87
C TYR A 934 12.88 -34.10 8.36
N LEU A 935 12.83 -35.13 7.54
CA LEU A 935 12.30 -36.43 7.96
C LEU A 935 13.29 -37.15 8.89
N ASN A 936 12.77 -38.09 9.67
CA ASN A 936 13.63 -38.95 10.47
C ASN A 936 14.53 -39.83 9.56
N LYS A 937 15.70 -40.22 10.07
CA LYS A 937 16.72 -40.96 9.30
C LYS A 937 16.21 -42.31 8.77
N ILE A 938 15.28 -42.97 9.46
CA ILE A 938 14.69 -44.24 9.02
C ILE A 938 13.88 -44.02 7.74
N THR A 939 13.02 -43.00 7.73
CA THR A 939 12.24 -42.63 6.54
C THR A 939 13.15 -42.12 5.42
N GLN A 940 14.20 -41.34 5.73
CA GLN A 940 15.18 -40.91 4.72
C GLN A 940 15.85 -42.10 4.03
N LYS A 941 16.30 -43.11 4.79
CA LYS A 941 16.89 -44.34 4.26
C LYS A 941 15.89 -45.14 3.42
N ASP A 942 14.66 -45.29 3.90
CA ASP A 942 13.61 -46.01 3.17
C ASP A 942 13.30 -45.34 1.82
N LEU A 943 13.20 -44.00 1.80
CA LEU A 943 12.99 -43.23 0.59
C LEU A 943 14.20 -43.29 -0.36
N ILE A 944 15.43 -43.23 0.14
CA ILE A 944 16.64 -43.39 -0.69
C ILE A 944 16.66 -44.79 -1.33
N ASN A 945 16.32 -45.83 -0.57
CA ASN A 945 16.29 -47.20 -1.08
C ASN A 945 15.20 -47.43 -2.13
N ARG A 946 14.00 -46.88 -1.92
CA ARG A 946 12.86 -47.08 -2.83
C ARG A 946 12.85 -46.14 -4.03
N TYR A 947 13.36 -44.92 -3.87
CA TYR A 947 13.16 -43.80 -4.80
C TYR A 947 14.44 -43.00 -5.08
N ALA A 948 15.62 -43.65 -5.08
CA ALA A 948 16.92 -43.02 -5.28
C ALA A 948 16.96 -41.99 -6.44
N ASN A 949 16.27 -42.28 -7.54
CA ASN A 949 16.28 -41.46 -8.76
C ASN A 949 15.51 -40.13 -8.63
N LEU A 950 14.64 -40.02 -7.62
CA LEU A 950 13.95 -38.78 -7.28
C LEU A 950 14.77 -37.86 -6.39
N PHE A 951 15.90 -38.30 -5.84
CA PHE A 951 16.75 -37.40 -5.07
C PHE A 951 17.59 -36.51 -5.98
N GLU A 952 17.74 -35.26 -5.59
CA GLU A 952 18.80 -34.41 -6.10
C GLU A 952 20.14 -34.89 -5.56
N VAL A 953 21.17 -34.82 -6.40
CA VAL A 953 22.51 -35.36 -6.10
C VAL A 953 23.07 -34.76 -4.81
N ASN A 954 22.89 -33.46 -4.60
CA ASN A 954 23.40 -32.76 -3.43
C ASN A 954 22.64 -33.14 -2.15
N VAL A 955 21.31 -33.26 -2.24
CA VAL A 955 20.46 -33.63 -1.10
C VAL A 955 20.73 -35.08 -0.67
N LYS A 956 20.82 -36.00 -1.63
CA LYS A 956 21.22 -37.39 -1.35
C LYS A 956 22.59 -37.46 -0.67
N LYS A 957 23.61 -36.80 -1.25
CA LYS A 957 24.96 -36.77 -0.67
C LYS A 957 24.99 -36.18 0.74
N GLN A 958 24.17 -35.15 1.00
CA GLN A 958 24.06 -34.57 2.33
C GLN A 958 23.48 -35.56 3.33
N ILE A 959 22.36 -36.21 3.00
CA ILE A 959 21.71 -37.21 3.87
C ILE A 959 22.64 -38.39 4.12
N GLU A 960 23.29 -38.93 3.08
CA GLU A 960 24.24 -40.03 3.21
C GLU A 960 25.45 -39.65 4.09
N LYS A 961 25.95 -38.41 3.95
CA LYS A 961 27.02 -37.88 4.80
C LYS A 961 26.58 -37.79 6.27
N ASP A 962 25.38 -37.25 6.53
CA ASP A 962 24.86 -37.07 7.88
C ASP A 962 24.57 -38.42 8.56
N ILE A 963 24.09 -39.42 7.80
CA ILE A 963 23.95 -40.79 8.26
C ILE A 963 25.33 -41.35 8.66
N ARG A 964 26.31 -41.32 7.75
CA ARG A 964 27.67 -41.84 8.01
C ARG A 964 28.31 -41.21 9.25
N LEU A 965 28.25 -39.89 9.38
CA LEU A 965 28.82 -39.18 10.53
C LEU A 965 28.18 -39.57 11.88
N SER A 966 26.94 -40.06 11.86
CA SER A 966 26.19 -40.37 13.08
C SER A 966 26.10 -41.85 13.44
N GLU A 967 26.21 -42.73 12.44
CA GLU A 967 25.92 -44.15 12.59
C GLU A 967 27.12 -45.08 12.33
N ASN A 968 28.21 -44.59 11.73
CA ASN A 968 29.36 -45.45 11.42
C ASN A 968 30.41 -45.47 12.54
N ASN A 969 31.31 -46.47 12.45
CA ASN A 969 32.45 -46.62 13.33
C ASN A 969 33.42 -45.42 13.21
N SER A 970 34.21 -45.15 14.25
CA SER A 970 35.22 -44.08 14.21
C SER A 970 36.50 -44.47 14.95
N ILE A 971 37.60 -43.84 14.54
CA ILE A 971 38.88 -43.88 15.25
C ILE A 971 39.24 -42.46 15.71
N GLU A 972 39.77 -42.33 16.92
CA GLU A 972 40.07 -41.07 17.57
C GLU A 972 41.40 -41.17 18.33
N ALA A 973 42.35 -40.28 18.02
CA ALA A 973 43.61 -40.14 18.73
C ALA A 973 43.60 -38.81 19.48
N GLU A 974 43.86 -38.84 20.79
CA GLU A 974 43.83 -37.69 21.69
C GLU A 974 45.13 -37.63 22.49
N THR A 975 45.63 -36.42 22.69
CA THR A 975 46.69 -36.13 23.64
C THR A 975 46.25 -35.03 24.59
N GLU A 976 46.61 -35.14 25.86
CA GLU A 976 46.31 -34.16 26.91
C GLU A 976 47.55 -33.93 27.77
N ILE A 977 48.00 -32.68 27.87
CA ILE A 977 49.02 -32.25 28.81
C ILE A 977 48.33 -31.45 29.91
N ILE A 978 48.65 -31.74 31.15
CA ILE A 978 48.24 -30.96 32.32
C ILE A 978 49.53 -30.51 33.02
N GLY A 979 49.58 -29.24 33.43
CA GLY A 979 50.73 -28.68 34.10
C GLY A 979 50.39 -27.44 34.92
N ASP A 980 51.39 -26.99 35.66
CA ASP A 980 51.41 -25.77 36.46
C ASP A 980 52.45 -24.83 35.88
N ASN A 981 52.02 -23.66 35.38
CA ASN A 981 52.91 -22.70 34.74
C ASN A 981 53.86 -23.37 33.71
N ASN A 982 55.15 -23.53 34.06
CA ASN A 982 56.17 -24.15 33.21
C ASN A 982 56.43 -25.65 33.52
N SER A 983 55.76 -26.23 34.51
CA SER A 983 56.04 -27.53 35.13
C SER A 983 54.91 -28.51 34.80
N SER A 984 55.17 -29.56 34.02
CA SER A 984 54.13 -30.51 33.59
C SER A 984 53.84 -31.53 34.68
N THR A 985 52.58 -31.81 34.98
CA THR A 985 52.16 -32.82 35.99
C THR A 985 51.75 -34.15 35.34
N SER A 986 51.18 -34.10 34.13
CA SER A 986 50.91 -35.30 33.34
C SER A 986 50.84 -35.05 31.83
N PHE A 987 51.17 -36.08 31.05
CA PHE A 987 50.96 -36.14 29.61
C PHE A 987 50.32 -37.47 29.21
N GLU A 988 49.04 -37.42 28.85
CA GLU A 988 48.22 -38.56 28.45
C GLU A 988 48.13 -38.65 26.93
N LYS A 989 48.33 -39.87 26.39
CA LYS A 989 48.14 -40.23 24.98
C LYS A 989 47.09 -41.33 24.93
N LYS A 990 46.07 -41.16 24.08
CA LYS A 990 44.94 -42.09 23.99
C LYS A 990 44.56 -42.33 22.53
N ILE A 991 44.43 -43.59 22.14
CA ILE A 991 43.85 -43.99 20.85
C ILE A 991 42.60 -44.80 21.13
N THR A 992 41.48 -44.42 20.53
CA THR A 992 40.16 -45.01 20.74
C THR A 992 39.56 -45.47 19.42
N TYR A 993 39.08 -46.71 19.37
CA TYR A 993 38.23 -47.21 18.31
C TYR A 993 36.80 -47.37 18.83
N THR A 994 35.82 -46.80 18.13
CA THR A 994 34.40 -46.80 18.52
C THR A 994 33.56 -47.52 17.49
N ILE A 995 32.82 -48.54 17.94
CA ILE A 995 31.85 -49.30 17.16
C ILE A 995 30.44 -48.75 17.44
N LYS A 996 29.69 -48.43 16.38
CA LYS A 996 28.29 -48.02 16.45
C LYS A 996 27.38 -49.19 16.12
N THR A 997 26.36 -49.40 16.94
CA THR A 997 25.31 -50.43 16.72
C THR A 997 24.10 -49.85 15.99
N ASP A 998 23.22 -50.70 15.45
CA ASP A 998 21.96 -50.30 14.80
C ASP A 998 21.03 -49.47 15.72
N LYS A 999 21.14 -49.68 17.04
CA LYS A 999 20.41 -48.89 18.06
C LYS A 999 21.14 -47.60 18.45
N LEU A 1000 22.18 -47.21 17.71
CA LEU A 1000 23.05 -46.05 17.92
C LEU A 1000 23.86 -46.07 19.23
N ASN A 1001 23.91 -47.21 19.94
CA ASN A 1001 24.84 -47.41 21.05
C ASN A 1001 26.28 -47.46 20.54
N SER A 1002 27.22 -47.01 21.39
CA SER A 1002 28.64 -46.91 21.06
C SER A 1002 29.46 -47.75 22.03
N HIS A 1003 30.31 -48.61 21.48
CA HIS A 1003 31.29 -49.40 22.22
C HIS A 1003 32.69 -48.90 21.84
N SER A 1004 33.38 -48.28 22.79
CA SER A 1004 34.69 -47.69 22.58
C SER A 1004 35.75 -48.50 23.32
N ILE A 1005 36.81 -48.88 22.60
CA ILE A 1005 38.01 -49.54 23.14
C ILE A 1005 39.16 -48.57 22.96
N SER A 1006 39.90 -48.30 24.04
CA SER A 1006 41.04 -47.37 24.00
C SER A 1006 42.33 -47.99 24.53
N VAL A 1007 43.43 -47.63 23.90
CA VAL A 1007 44.80 -47.85 24.40
C VAL A 1007 45.33 -46.50 24.89
N THR A 1008 45.97 -46.51 26.05
CA THR A 1008 46.42 -45.29 26.73
C THR A 1008 47.86 -45.41 27.21
N ASN A 1009 48.61 -44.31 27.17
CA ASN A 1009 49.95 -44.19 27.74
C ASN A 1009 50.05 -42.81 28.42
N ASN A 1010 50.31 -42.79 29.72
CA ASN A 1010 50.42 -41.57 30.50
C ASN A 1010 51.81 -41.46 31.11
N ASP A 1011 52.47 -40.32 30.86
CA ASP A 1011 53.62 -39.86 31.61
C ASP A 1011 53.12 -38.99 32.78
N LEU A 1012 53.53 -39.31 34.00
CA LEU A 1012 53.12 -38.64 35.25
C LEU A 1012 54.39 -38.14 35.92
N TYR A 1013 54.43 -36.87 36.28
CA TYR A 1013 55.66 -36.23 36.74
C TYR A 1013 55.69 -36.05 38.26
N ASP A 1014 56.88 -35.87 38.82
CA ASP A 1014 57.12 -35.42 40.18
C ASP A 1014 56.68 -33.96 40.39
N VAL A 1015 56.39 -33.58 41.64
CA VAL A 1015 55.86 -32.25 42.00
C VAL A 1015 56.98 -31.37 42.56
N GLU A 1016 57.13 -30.15 42.04
CA GLU A 1016 58.30 -29.29 42.29
C GLU A 1016 58.35 -28.63 43.70
N ASN A 1017 57.23 -28.53 44.41
CA ASN A 1017 57.09 -27.69 45.63
C ASN A 1017 57.28 -28.44 46.98
N THR A 1018 58.20 -29.42 47.05
CA THR A 1018 58.45 -30.20 48.28
C THR A 1018 59.70 -29.73 49.03
N SER A 1019 59.57 -29.41 50.33
CA SER A 1019 60.66 -28.87 51.17
C SER A 1019 61.62 -29.95 51.75
N PHE A 1020 61.45 -31.22 51.36
CA PHE A 1020 62.31 -32.35 51.71
C PHE A 1020 62.33 -33.36 50.55
N SER A 1021 63.43 -34.11 50.41
CA SER A 1021 63.53 -35.25 49.46
C SER A 1021 62.59 -36.39 49.89
N ASP A 1022 61.30 -36.27 49.58
CA ASP A 1022 60.31 -37.32 49.84
C ASP A 1022 60.50 -38.46 48.82
N ILE A 1023 60.78 -39.67 49.31
CA ILE A 1023 61.09 -40.85 48.49
C ILE A 1023 59.96 -41.25 47.53
N ASP A 1024 58.74 -40.80 47.82
CA ASP A 1024 57.56 -41.11 47.01
C ASP A 1024 57.29 -40.06 45.91
N ASN A 1025 58.07 -38.98 45.84
CA ASN A 1025 57.96 -37.98 44.77
C ASN A 1025 58.73 -38.40 43.52
N VAL A 1026 58.13 -39.26 42.70
CA VAL A 1026 58.79 -39.89 41.54
C VAL A 1026 57.95 -39.80 40.27
N ASN A 1027 58.65 -39.69 39.13
CA ASN A 1027 58.04 -39.84 37.81
C ASN A 1027 57.48 -41.27 37.63
N LYS A 1028 56.32 -41.38 36.97
CA LYS A 1028 55.72 -42.66 36.55
C LYS A 1028 55.31 -42.64 35.09
N ASN A 1029 55.43 -43.79 34.44
CA ASN A 1029 54.82 -44.03 33.14
C ASN A 1029 53.88 -45.23 33.27
N VAL A 1030 52.62 -45.04 32.88
CA VAL A 1030 51.59 -46.08 32.92
C VAL A 1030 51.00 -46.33 31.53
N THR A 1031 50.78 -47.58 31.19
CA THR A 1031 50.09 -47.99 29.97
C THR A 1031 48.81 -48.73 30.33
N GLY A 1032 47.70 -48.42 29.66
CA GLY A 1032 46.40 -48.98 30.03
C GLY A 1032 45.45 -49.27 28.88
N LEU A 1033 44.47 -50.13 29.17
CA LEU A 1033 43.34 -50.46 28.31
C LEU A 1033 42.05 -49.94 28.95
N GLU A 1034 41.24 -49.22 28.17
CA GLU A 1034 39.94 -48.70 28.58
C GLU A 1034 38.83 -49.27 27.69
N TYR A 1035 37.71 -49.62 28.32
CA TYR A 1035 36.45 -49.87 27.64
C TYR A 1035 35.41 -48.87 28.11
N LYS A 1036 34.65 -48.31 27.15
CA LYS A 1036 33.55 -47.39 27.42
C LYS A 1036 32.32 -47.74 26.60
N PHE A 1037 31.19 -47.93 27.27
CA PHE A 1037 29.87 -48.02 26.66
C PHE A 1037 29.17 -46.67 26.76
N SER A 1038 28.44 -46.26 25.72
CA SER A 1038 27.51 -45.12 25.78
C SER A 1038 26.29 -45.29 24.87
N ASN A 1039 25.12 -44.83 25.32
CA ASN A 1039 23.94 -44.73 24.46
C ASN A 1039 23.71 -43.28 23.99
N GLN A 1040 23.02 -43.12 22.86
CA GLN A 1040 22.65 -41.79 22.32
C GLN A 1040 21.20 -41.77 21.78
N PRO A 1041 20.18 -42.07 22.60
CA PRO A 1041 18.79 -41.96 22.19
C PRO A 1041 18.35 -40.50 22.02
N THR A 1042 17.63 -40.20 20.95
CA THR A 1042 17.06 -38.87 20.72
C THR A 1042 15.93 -38.58 21.72
N GLY A 1043 16.04 -37.48 22.48
CA GLY A 1043 14.99 -37.02 23.41
C GLY A 1043 14.81 -37.84 24.69
N LYS A 1044 15.77 -38.71 25.03
CA LYS A 1044 15.77 -39.52 26.26
C LYS A 1044 17.08 -39.33 27.03
N ILE A 1045 17.18 -39.96 28.21
CA ILE A 1045 18.40 -39.95 29.03
C ILE A 1045 19.53 -40.68 28.29
N ASN A 1046 20.66 -40.00 28.14
CA ASN A 1046 21.93 -40.58 27.72
C ASN A 1046 22.70 -41.03 28.97
N TYR A 1047 23.47 -42.10 28.86
CA TYR A 1047 24.30 -42.66 29.91
C TYR A 1047 25.52 -43.36 29.34
N TRP A 1048 26.56 -43.46 30.16
CA TRP A 1048 27.80 -44.13 29.81
C TRP A 1048 28.40 -44.83 31.03
N VAL A 1049 29.15 -45.90 30.77
CA VAL A 1049 29.93 -46.65 31.76
C VAL A 1049 31.33 -46.85 31.20
N ARG A 1050 32.36 -46.65 32.02
CA ARG A 1050 33.75 -46.88 31.63
C ARG A 1050 34.50 -47.68 32.68
N GLY A 1051 35.45 -48.49 32.23
CA GLY A 1051 36.44 -49.16 33.06
C GLY A 1051 37.80 -49.10 32.39
N ARG A 1052 38.86 -48.82 33.16
CA ARG A 1052 40.24 -48.76 32.68
C ARG A 1052 41.15 -49.52 33.63
N VAL A 1053 42.08 -50.28 33.07
CA VAL A 1053 43.16 -50.96 33.81
C VAL A 1053 44.48 -50.45 33.27
N GLU A 1054 45.39 -50.05 34.16
CA GLU A 1054 46.70 -49.49 33.80
C GLU A 1054 47.82 -50.23 34.54
N LYS A 1055 49.01 -50.24 33.95
CA LYS A 1055 50.19 -50.89 34.48
C LYS A 1055 51.41 -49.97 34.35
N ASP A 1056 52.18 -49.81 35.42
CA ASP A 1056 53.48 -49.11 35.37
C ASP A 1056 54.65 -50.04 35.00
N LYS A 1057 55.84 -49.48 34.82
CA LYS A 1057 57.07 -50.24 34.49
C LYS A 1057 57.53 -51.18 35.61
N GLN A 1058 57.04 -51.00 36.84
CA GLN A 1058 57.34 -51.82 38.02
C GLN A 1058 56.24 -52.85 38.29
N ASP A 1059 55.41 -53.15 37.28
CA ASP A 1059 54.30 -54.11 37.35
C ASP A 1059 53.17 -53.76 38.33
N ASN A 1060 53.09 -52.53 38.86
CA ASN A 1060 51.94 -52.12 39.65
C ASN A 1060 50.72 -51.91 38.76
N ILE A 1061 49.58 -52.40 39.22
CA ILE A 1061 48.29 -52.29 38.52
C ILE A 1061 47.44 -51.22 39.17
N TYR A 1062 46.81 -50.39 38.33
CA TYR A 1062 45.87 -49.35 38.72
C TYR A 1062 44.54 -49.54 37.99
N TYR A 1063 43.46 -49.08 38.61
CA TYR A 1063 42.11 -49.25 38.12
C TYR A 1063 41.41 -47.91 38.05
N GLN A 1064 40.55 -47.72 37.05
CA GLN A 1064 39.63 -46.59 37.01
C GLN A 1064 38.25 -47.10 36.62
N ALA A 1065 37.21 -46.49 37.20
CA ALA A 1065 35.84 -46.75 36.82
C ALA A 1065 35.06 -45.44 36.77
N GLY A 1066 34.01 -45.40 35.96
CA GLY A 1066 33.12 -44.25 35.94
C GLY A 1066 31.77 -44.58 35.33
N VAL A 1067 30.76 -43.86 35.80
CA VAL A 1067 29.40 -43.89 35.26
C VAL A 1067 28.89 -42.46 35.16
N GLY A 1068 28.09 -42.17 34.15
CA GLY A 1068 27.42 -40.88 34.05
C GLY A 1068 26.12 -40.95 33.27
N ALA A 1069 25.26 -39.98 33.52
CA ALA A 1069 23.99 -39.78 32.83
C ALA A 1069 23.83 -38.31 32.44
N SER A 1070 23.17 -38.04 31.32
CA SER A 1070 22.83 -36.70 30.87
C SER A 1070 21.45 -36.62 30.22
N LEU A 1071 20.79 -35.48 30.39
CA LEU A 1071 19.46 -35.20 29.87
C LEU A 1071 19.50 -33.91 29.04
N PRO A 1072 19.59 -34.03 27.70
CA PRO A 1072 19.46 -32.87 26.81
C PRO A 1072 17.97 -32.52 26.63
N LYS A 1073 17.61 -31.25 26.89
CA LYS A 1073 16.32 -30.64 26.52
C LYS A 1073 16.57 -29.41 25.64
N GLU A 1074 15.54 -28.93 24.97
CA GLU A 1074 15.62 -27.81 24.00
C GLU A 1074 16.30 -26.54 24.57
N LYS A 1075 16.08 -26.22 25.85
CA LYS A 1075 16.62 -25.01 26.50
C LYS A 1075 17.52 -25.28 27.71
N SER A 1076 17.78 -26.55 28.03
CA SER A 1076 18.55 -26.92 29.20
C SER A 1076 19.29 -28.24 29.01
N PHE A 1077 20.48 -28.36 29.57
CA PHE A 1077 21.26 -29.59 29.61
C PHE A 1077 21.65 -29.88 31.06
N THR A 1078 21.49 -31.12 31.50
CA THR A 1078 21.91 -31.55 32.84
C THR A 1078 22.71 -32.84 32.72
N SER A 1079 23.83 -32.94 33.42
CA SER A 1079 24.60 -34.18 33.54
C SER A 1079 25.05 -34.44 34.99
N LEU A 1080 25.14 -35.72 35.31
CA LEU A 1080 25.62 -36.26 36.58
C LEU A 1080 26.67 -37.33 36.26
N SER A 1081 27.79 -37.32 36.96
CA SER A 1081 28.82 -38.36 36.81
C SER A 1081 29.48 -38.72 38.13
N ALA A 1082 29.82 -40.00 38.27
CA ALA A 1082 30.62 -40.53 39.37
C ALA A 1082 31.83 -41.25 38.78
N ASN A 1083 33.03 -40.86 39.22
CA ASN A 1083 34.29 -41.41 38.73
C ASN A 1083 35.20 -41.79 39.90
N ILE A 1084 35.95 -42.88 39.74
CA ILE A 1084 37.03 -43.26 40.65
C ILE A 1084 38.30 -43.52 39.83
N TYR A 1085 39.41 -42.88 40.20
CA TYR A 1085 40.70 -43.00 39.51
C TYR A 1085 41.85 -42.61 40.45
N PRO A 1086 43.08 -43.10 40.22
CA PRO A 1086 44.25 -42.61 40.94
C PRO A 1086 44.48 -41.12 40.64
N VAL A 1087 44.88 -40.36 41.65
CA VAL A 1087 45.27 -38.95 41.50
C VAL A 1087 46.35 -38.84 40.43
N LYS A 1088 46.15 -37.96 39.44
CA LYS A 1088 46.99 -37.84 38.23
C LYS A 1088 48.31 -37.09 38.47
N THR A 1089 49.07 -37.52 39.47
CA THR A 1089 50.43 -37.04 39.78
C THR A 1089 51.34 -38.24 40.00
N GLY A 1090 52.66 -38.08 39.81
CA GLY A 1090 53.65 -39.11 40.13
C GLY A 1090 53.51 -39.65 41.58
N PRO A 1091 53.50 -38.76 42.60
CA PRO A 1091 53.24 -39.13 43.99
C PRO A 1091 51.88 -39.80 44.22
N GLY A 1092 50.81 -39.33 43.56
CA GLY A 1092 49.46 -39.88 43.69
C GLY A 1092 49.39 -41.35 43.26
N TYR A 1093 50.03 -41.68 42.12
CA TYR A 1093 50.16 -43.07 41.68
C TYR A 1093 51.14 -43.86 42.55
N GLN A 1094 52.26 -43.28 43.00
CA GLN A 1094 53.22 -43.96 43.87
C GLN A 1094 52.59 -44.37 45.21
N LYS A 1095 51.82 -43.46 45.83
CA LYS A 1095 51.09 -43.68 47.09
C LYS A 1095 49.75 -44.39 46.92
N LYS A 1096 49.35 -44.72 45.69
CA LYS A 1096 48.06 -45.35 45.34
C LYS A 1096 46.86 -44.59 45.93
N ILE A 1097 46.88 -43.27 45.82
CA ILE A 1097 45.80 -42.42 46.32
C ILE A 1097 44.72 -42.32 45.24
N TYR A 1098 43.51 -42.74 45.58
CA TYR A 1098 42.35 -42.72 44.68
C TYR A 1098 41.44 -41.55 44.99
N GLN A 1099 41.02 -40.84 43.94
CA GLN A 1099 40.00 -39.80 43.98
C GLN A 1099 38.67 -40.38 43.51
N SER A 1100 37.65 -40.28 44.36
CA SER A 1100 36.25 -40.52 44.04
C SER A 1100 35.55 -39.17 43.82
N ARG A 1101 35.19 -38.87 42.58
CA ARG A 1101 34.57 -37.60 42.19
C ARG A 1101 33.11 -37.78 41.79
N LEU A 1102 32.21 -37.05 42.46
CA LEU A 1102 30.83 -36.86 42.07
C LEU A 1102 30.68 -35.45 41.47
N ALA A 1103 30.20 -35.33 40.24
CA ALA A 1103 30.07 -34.04 39.56
C ALA A 1103 28.68 -33.88 38.91
N ILE A 1104 28.11 -32.69 39.09
CA ILE A 1104 26.85 -32.23 38.50
C ILE A 1104 27.13 -31.02 37.63
N TYR A 1105 26.65 -31.03 36.39
CA TYR A 1105 26.70 -29.90 35.47
C TYR A 1105 25.29 -29.58 34.99
N GLN A 1106 24.90 -28.31 35.07
CA GLN A 1106 23.64 -27.81 34.54
C GLN A 1106 23.86 -26.56 33.71
N GLU A 1107 23.25 -26.53 32.53
CA GLU A 1107 23.23 -25.39 31.63
C GLU A 1107 21.78 -25.04 31.30
N ASN A 1108 21.40 -23.76 31.37
CA ASN A 1108 20.08 -23.28 30.98
C ASN A 1108 20.18 -21.98 30.16
N ASN A 1109 19.39 -21.90 29.08
CA ASN A 1109 19.15 -20.68 28.33
C ASN A 1109 17.97 -19.92 28.94
N VAL A 1110 18.26 -18.77 29.55
CA VAL A 1110 17.28 -17.92 30.24
C VAL A 1110 16.87 -16.77 29.33
N LYS A 1111 15.57 -16.70 29.02
CA LYS A 1111 14.95 -15.66 28.18
C LYS A 1111 15.59 -15.48 26.77
N ASN A 1112 16.37 -16.46 26.29
CA ASN A 1112 17.17 -16.38 25.06
C ASN A 1112 18.13 -15.17 25.03
N ILE A 1113 18.60 -14.74 26.20
CA ILE A 1113 19.53 -13.60 26.36
C ILE A 1113 20.77 -14.05 27.13
N PHE A 1114 20.56 -14.86 28.18
CA PHE A 1114 21.63 -15.36 29.04
C PHE A 1114 21.72 -16.88 28.95
N LYS A 1115 22.95 -17.37 28.91
CA LYS A 1115 23.29 -18.76 29.17
C LYS A 1115 23.87 -18.86 30.57
N THR A 1116 23.20 -19.63 31.43
CA THR A 1116 23.62 -19.87 32.81
C THR A 1116 24.22 -21.27 32.89
N VAL A 1117 25.38 -21.40 33.52
CA VAL A 1117 26.08 -22.67 33.74
C VAL A 1117 26.37 -22.80 35.22
N VAL A 1118 25.99 -23.93 35.81
CA VAL A 1118 26.28 -24.30 37.19
C VAL A 1118 27.02 -25.62 37.17
N TYR A 1119 28.19 -25.66 37.78
CA TYR A 1119 29.00 -26.86 37.97
C TYR A 1119 29.25 -27.05 39.45
N ALA A 1120 28.98 -28.24 39.98
CA ALA A 1120 29.28 -28.60 41.35
C ALA A 1120 29.97 -29.95 41.37
N GLU A 1121 31.01 -30.08 42.19
CA GLU A 1121 31.69 -31.36 42.40
C GLU A 1121 32.03 -31.61 43.86
N GLY A 1122 32.10 -32.88 44.21
CA GLY A 1122 32.59 -33.37 45.50
C GLY A 1122 33.66 -34.44 45.25
N ASN A 1123 34.79 -34.29 45.92
CA ASN A 1123 35.96 -35.16 45.81
C ASN A 1123 36.22 -35.82 47.17
N HIS A 1124 36.35 -37.14 47.18
CA HIS A 1124 36.82 -37.93 48.32
C HIS A 1124 38.08 -38.68 47.95
N PHE A 1125 39.13 -38.50 48.73
CA PHE A 1125 40.43 -39.13 48.50
C PHE A 1125 40.64 -40.29 49.47
N SER A 1126 41.27 -41.37 49.03
CA SER A 1126 41.44 -42.60 49.83
C SER A 1126 42.31 -42.43 51.08
N ASN A 1127 43.00 -41.30 51.24
CA ASN A 1127 43.71 -40.87 52.45
C ASN A 1127 42.84 -40.02 53.40
N SER A 1128 41.51 -40.05 53.25
CA SER A 1128 40.51 -39.37 54.11
C SER A 1128 40.36 -37.85 53.89
N ASP A 1129 40.94 -37.30 52.83
CA ASP A 1129 40.73 -35.90 52.46
C ASP A 1129 39.40 -35.74 51.66
N LEU A 1130 38.72 -34.60 51.85
CA LEU A 1130 37.41 -34.27 51.28
C LEU A 1130 37.42 -32.84 50.76
N GLU A 1131 36.83 -32.62 49.58
CA GLU A 1131 36.65 -31.30 48.98
C GLU A 1131 35.29 -31.21 48.29
N GLY A 1132 34.64 -30.05 48.39
CA GLY A 1132 33.47 -29.71 47.59
C GLY A 1132 33.61 -28.33 46.96
N SER A 1133 33.17 -28.20 45.71
CA SER A 1133 33.18 -26.92 44.99
C SER A 1133 31.89 -26.68 44.20
N ILE A 1134 31.55 -25.40 44.04
CA ILE A 1134 30.46 -24.94 43.19
C ILE A 1134 30.90 -23.71 42.41
N THR A 1135 30.70 -23.75 41.09
CA THR A 1135 31.02 -22.68 40.15
C THR A 1135 29.78 -22.31 39.36
N THR A 1136 29.46 -21.02 39.33
CA THR A 1136 28.35 -20.47 38.55
C THR A 1136 28.88 -19.46 37.54
N ARG A 1137 28.47 -19.59 36.28
CA ARG A 1137 28.81 -18.69 35.18
C ARG A 1137 27.54 -18.19 34.49
N VAL A 1138 27.50 -16.89 34.19
CA VAL A 1138 26.45 -16.27 33.39
C VAL A 1138 27.11 -15.63 32.16
N VAL A 1139 26.69 -16.06 30.98
CA VAL A 1139 27.19 -15.60 29.69
C VAL A 1139 26.06 -14.89 28.95
N LEU A 1140 26.34 -13.71 28.40
CA LEU A 1140 25.40 -13.03 27.49
C LEU A 1140 25.50 -13.69 26.11
N ASP A 1141 24.65 -14.70 25.89
CA ASP A 1141 24.53 -15.44 24.64
C ASP A 1141 23.05 -15.55 24.27
N ASN A 1142 22.66 -14.88 23.18
CA ASN A 1142 21.28 -14.86 22.70
C ASN A 1142 20.83 -16.15 21.99
N SER A 1143 21.61 -17.22 22.11
CA SER A 1143 21.35 -18.55 21.52
C SER A 1143 21.16 -18.59 20.00
N LYS A 1144 21.31 -17.46 19.28
CA LYS A 1144 21.22 -17.41 17.81
C LYS A 1144 22.49 -17.97 17.20
N ASP A 1145 22.41 -18.93 16.27
CA ASP A 1145 23.60 -19.46 15.61
C ASP A 1145 24.15 -18.41 14.62
N LYS A 1146 25.25 -17.76 14.97
CA LYS A 1146 25.90 -16.70 14.19
C LYS A 1146 27.33 -17.10 13.89
N MET A 1147 27.82 -16.72 12.71
CA MET A 1147 29.21 -16.96 12.29
C MET A 1147 30.24 -16.31 13.21
N PHE A 1148 29.91 -15.19 13.86
CA PHE A 1148 30.78 -14.55 14.85
C PHE A 1148 29.95 -14.09 16.06
N LYS A 1149 30.47 -14.28 17.27
CA LYS A 1149 29.87 -13.80 18.52
C LYS A 1149 30.93 -13.25 19.47
N VAL A 1150 30.54 -12.20 20.17
CA VAL A 1150 31.19 -11.72 21.39
C VAL A 1150 30.32 -12.19 22.56
N LEU A 1151 30.94 -12.77 23.58
CA LEU A 1151 30.31 -13.46 24.70
C LEU A 1151 30.81 -12.85 26.03
N PRO A 1152 30.31 -11.67 26.44
CA PRO A 1152 30.57 -11.15 27.77
C PRO A 1152 30.09 -12.14 28.84
N GLN A 1153 30.88 -12.35 29.88
CA GLN A 1153 30.58 -13.32 30.92
C GLN A 1153 31.04 -12.87 32.31
N VAL A 1154 30.33 -13.37 33.32
CA VAL A 1154 30.72 -13.28 34.74
C VAL A 1154 30.71 -14.68 35.34
N GLU A 1155 31.63 -14.93 36.26
CA GLU A 1155 31.76 -16.21 36.94
C GLU A 1155 32.13 -16.01 38.41
N ALA A 1156 31.59 -16.88 39.26
CA ALA A 1156 31.95 -16.98 40.67
C ALA A 1156 32.11 -18.46 41.04
N SER A 1157 33.11 -18.76 41.87
CA SER A 1157 33.40 -20.10 42.37
C SER A 1157 33.65 -20.08 43.87
N PHE A 1158 33.17 -21.11 44.55
CA PHE A 1158 33.40 -21.36 45.96
C PHE A 1158 33.84 -22.81 46.15
N SER A 1159 34.92 -23.04 46.89
CA SER A 1159 35.35 -24.37 47.30
C SER A 1159 35.65 -24.42 48.80
N LYS A 1160 35.50 -25.62 49.37
CA LYS A 1160 35.85 -25.93 50.75
C LYS A 1160 36.39 -27.35 50.85
N SER A 1161 37.47 -27.54 51.60
CA SER A 1161 38.02 -28.85 51.94
C SER A 1161 38.08 -29.07 53.46
N ASN A 1162 38.49 -30.26 53.88
CA ASN A 1162 38.85 -30.55 55.27
C ASN A 1162 40.36 -30.43 55.56
N LYS A 1163 41.15 -29.97 54.58
CA LYS A 1163 42.61 -29.91 54.64
C LYS A 1163 43.17 -28.83 53.71
N ASP A 1164 44.13 -28.07 54.20
CA ASP A 1164 44.87 -27.07 53.41
C ASP A 1164 46.21 -27.65 52.93
N GLU A 1165 46.33 -27.93 51.63
CA GLU A 1165 47.53 -28.49 50.99
C GLU A 1165 47.84 -27.72 49.70
N THR A 1166 48.46 -26.56 49.86
CA THR A 1166 48.76 -25.62 48.76
C THR A 1166 50.06 -25.94 48.01
N LYS A 1167 50.80 -26.97 48.42
CA LYS A 1167 52.07 -27.38 47.79
C LYS A 1167 51.93 -28.50 46.75
N ASP A 1168 50.69 -28.92 46.46
CA ASP A 1168 50.35 -29.96 45.47
C ASP A 1168 50.99 -31.32 45.73
N TYR A 1169 51.33 -31.61 47.00
CA TYR A 1169 51.89 -32.88 47.42
C TYR A 1169 50.96 -33.61 48.40
N PRO A 1170 50.44 -34.81 48.07
CA PRO A 1170 50.53 -35.51 46.78
C PRO A 1170 49.57 -34.95 45.71
N TYR A 1171 48.72 -33.99 46.08
CA TYR A 1171 47.81 -33.22 45.24
C TYR A 1171 47.35 -31.95 45.97
N TYR A 1172 46.86 -30.99 45.20
CA TYR A 1172 46.43 -29.68 45.68
C TYR A 1172 45.05 -29.67 46.35
N LEU A 1173 44.94 -29.05 47.53
CA LEU A 1173 43.69 -28.75 48.25
C LEU A 1173 43.77 -27.40 48.97
N VAL A 1174 42.64 -26.71 49.10
CA VAL A 1174 42.55 -25.43 49.83
C VAL A 1174 41.38 -25.48 50.81
N ASP A 1175 41.61 -25.11 52.08
CA ASP A 1175 40.59 -25.17 53.15
C ASP A 1175 39.31 -24.43 52.76
N LYS A 1176 39.43 -23.18 52.34
CA LYS A 1176 38.33 -22.38 51.81
C LYS A 1176 38.87 -21.49 50.70
N ARG A 1177 38.12 -21.33 49.62
CA ARG A 1177 38.47 -20.39 48.55
C ARG A 1177 37.21 -19.84 47.89
N PHE A 1178 37.20 -18.55 47.61
CA PHE A 1178 36.17 -17.86 46.84
C PHE A 1178 36.81 -16.91 45.83
N PHE A 1179 36.48 -17.08 44.56
CA PHE A 1179 36.87 -16.11 43.54
C PHE A 1179 35.69 -15.74 42.66
N ALA A 1180 35.66 -14.49 42.21
CA ALA A 1180 34.67 -13.98 41.30
C ALA A 1180 35.27 -12.97 40.32
N GLY A 1181 34.74 -12.96 39.10
CA GLY A 1181 35.35 -12.21 38.02
C GLY A 1181 34.50 -12.12 36.77
N GLY A 1182 35.05 -11.43 35.77
CA GLY A 1182 34.38 -11.18 34.50
C GLY A 1182 35.35 -11.27 33.32
N GLY A 1183 34.79 -11.45 32.13
CA GLY A 1183 35.58 -11.60 30.92
C GLY A 1183 34.77 -11.53 29.65
N VAL A 1184 35.46 -11.70 28.53
CA VAL A 1184 34.86 -11.71 27.18
C VAL A 1184 35.36 -12.92 26.41
N GLY A 1185 34.42 -13.67 25.86
CA GLY A 1185 34.66 -14.70 24.86
C GLY A 1185 34.43 -14.20 23.44
N LEU A 1186 35.16 -14.77 22.49
CA LEU A 1186 34.92 -14.66 21.05
C LEU A 1186 34.65 -16.06 20.50
N LYS A 1187 33.58 -16.20 19.70
CA LYS A 1187 33.27 -17.44 18.97
C LYS A 1187 33.21 -17.14 17.48
N TYR A 1188 33.86 -17.98 16.67
CA TYR A 1188 33.81 -17.96 15.21
C TYR A 1188 33.40 -19.35 14.67
N GLY A 1189 32.41 -19.40 13.78
CA GLY A 1189 31.84 -20.62 13.20
C GLY A 1189 30.50 -21.05 13.81
N THR A 1190 29.71 -21.75 12.99
CA THR A 1190 28.44 -22.41 13.33
C THR A 1190 28.64 -23.94 13.40
N GLU A 1191 27.63 -24.68 13.87
CA GLU A 1191 27.71 -26.15 13.94
C GLU A 1191 28.05 -26.82 12.59
N LYS A 1192 27.61 -26.18 11.49
CA LYS A 1192 27.86 -26.64 10.12
C LYS A 1192 29.18 -26.16 9.53
N SER A 1193 29.85 -25.16 10.13
CA SER A 1193 31.11 -24.61 9.64
C SER A 1193 32.22 -25.66 9.58
N LYS A 1194 33.12 -25.50 8.60
CA LYS A 1194 34.37 -26.28 8.51
C LYS A 1194 35.32 -25.95 9.65
N LEU A 1195 35.37 -24.69 10.08
CA LEU A 1195 36.20 -24.20 11.18
C LEU A 1195 35.29 -23.65 12.29
N ASN A 1196 35.56 -24.05 13.53
CA ASN A 1196 34.93 -23.54 14.73
C ASN A 1196 36.01 -23.16 15.73
N ILE A 1197 35.99 -21.92 16.24
CA ILE A 1197 36.95 -21.39 17.21
C ILE A 1197 36.16 -20.70 18.33
N ARG A 1198 36.58 -20.89 19.56
CA ARG A 1198 36.11 -20.18 20.74
C ARG A 1198 37.31 -19.84 21.61
N VAL A 1199 37.50 -18.57 21.95
CA VAL A 1199 38.56 -18.10 22.84
C VAL A 1199 37.97 -17.18 23.88
N GLU A 1200 38.41 -17.26 25.13
CA GLU A 1200 37.88 -16.46 26.23
C GLU A 1200 39.02 -15.97 27.12
N GLY A 1201 39.00 -14.69 27.48
CA GLY A 1201 39.86 -14.11 28.50
C GLY A 1201 39.02 -13.61 29.66
N SER A 1202 39.44 -13.85 30.91
CA SER A 1202 38.72 -13.42 32.12
C SER A 1202 39.70 -13.06 33.24
N THR A 1203 39.31 -12.11 34.09
CA THR A 1203 40.09 -11.67 35.27
C THR A 1203 39.26 -11.91 36.51
N PHE A 1204 39.89 -12.45 37.56
CA PHE A 1204 39.24 -12.87 38.80
C PHE A 1204 39.90 -12.22 40.02
N ILE A 1205 39.05 -11.79 40.95
CA ILE A 1205 39.45 -11.40 42.31
C ILE A 1205 39.32 -12.64 43.19
N ASP A 1206 40.38 -12.97 43.92
CA ASP A 1206 40.48 -14.18 44.75
C ASP A 1206 40.77 -13.77 46.20
N ASN A 1207 39.99 -14.28 47.15
CA ASN A 1207 40.07 -13.84 48.54
C ASN A 1207 41.27 -14.43 49.31
N ASP A 1208 41.86 -15.52 48.83
CA ASP A 1208 42.87 -16.28 49.60
C ASP A 1208 44.21 -16.43 48.84
N LEU A 1209 44.19 -16.55 47.50
CA LEU A 1209 45.41 -16.87 46.70
C LEU A 1209 45.91 -15.73 45.79
N GLY A 1210 45.24 -14.58 45.81
CA GLY A 1210 45.56 -13.41 44.98
C GLY A 1210 44.94 -13.43 43.58
N ASP A 1211 44.79 -12.24 42.99
CA ASP A 1211 44.07 -12.07 41.73
C ASP A 1211 44.79 -12.75 40.55
N PHE A 1212 44.01 -13.27 39.60
CA PHE A 1212 44.56 -13.99 38.44
C PHE A 1212 43.75 -13.77 37.16
N ASN A 1213 44.40 -14.05 36.02
CA ASN A 1213 43.79 -14.07 34.71
C ASN A 1213 43.69 -15.51 34.20
N ARG A 1214 42.61 -15.82 33.48
CA ARG A 1214 42.41 -17.10 32.82
C ARG A 1214 42.09 -16.92 31.34
N PHE A 1215 42.79 -17.66 30.49
CA PHE A 1215 42.55 -17.78 29.07
C PHE A 1215 42.10 -19.19 28.73
N THR A 1216 40.98 -19.34 28.04
CA THR A 1216 40.51 -20.64 27.51
C THR A 1216 40.36 -20.56 26.01
N GLY A 1217 40.73 -21.62 25.30
CA GLY A 1217 40.66 -21.72 23.86
C GLY A 1217 40.15 -23.09 23.44
N GLN A 1218 39.28 -23.14 22.43
CA GLN A 1218 38.80 -24.35 21.78
C GLN A 1218 38.73 -24.10 20.28
N ALA A 1219 39.34 -24.98 19.49
CA ALA A 1219 39.29 -24.92 18.04
C ALA A 1219 38.96 -26.30 17.47
N SER A 1220 38.21 -26.35 16.37
CA SER A 1220 38.08 -27.56 15.59
C SER A 1220 37.93 -27.27 14.10
N VAL A 1221 38.57 -28.10 13.29
CA VAL A 1221 38.55 -28.02 11.84
C VAL A 1221 38.17 -29.37 11.23
N LYS A 1222 37.22 -29.35 10.30
CA LYS A 1222 36.81 -30.53 9.51
C LYS A 1222 37.70 -30.59 8.27
N ILE A 1223 38.48 -31.66 8.16
CA ILE A 1223 39.31 -31.97 6.98
C ILE A 1223 38.52 -32.98 6.13
N GLY A 1224 38.10 -32.55 4.94
CA GLY A 1224 37.15 -33.31 4.14
C GLY A 1224 35.79 -33.46 4.83
N ASN A 1225 35.09 -34.56 4.55
CA ASN A 1225 33.73 -34.78 5.07
C ASN A 1225 33.67 -35.54 6.39
N PHE A 1226 34.70 -36.33 6.72
CA PHE A 1226 34.65 -37.34 7.80
C PHE A 1226 35.80 -37.29 8.80
N THR A 1227 36.75 -36.37 8.62
CA THR A 1227 37.88 -36.17 9.55
C THR A 1227 37.73 -34.84 10.27
N LYS A 1228 37.96 -34.82 11.59
CA LYS A 1228 37.92 -33.64 12.44
C LYS A 1228 39.20 -33.57 13.28
N ILE A 1229 39.87 -32.43 13.26
CA ILE A 1229 40.91 -32.07 14.22
C ILE A 1229 40.29 -31.13 15.25
N SER A 1230 40.61 -31.32 16.53
CA SER A 1230 40.22 -30.42 17.61
C SER A 1230 41.41 -30.11 18.52
N ALA A 1231 41.47 -28.89 19.01
CA ALA A 1231 42.41 -28.47 20.03
C ALA A 1231 41.66 -27.72 21.13
N ALA A 1232 42.09 -27.87 22.38
CA ALA A 1232 41.59 -27.08 23.50
C ALA A 1232 42.74 -26.71 24.43
N ALA A 1233 42.67 -25.54 25.05
CA ALA A 1233 43.67 -25.05 25.98
C ALA A 1233 43.01 -24.26 27.11
N GLU A 1234 43.54 -24.38 28.32
CA GLU A 1234 43.24 -23.54 29.46
C GLU A 1234 44.56 -23.08 30.09
N LEU A 1235 44.71 -21.77 30.29
CA LEU A 1235 45.90 -21.14 30.84
C LEU A 1235 45.47 -20.17 31.95
N SER A 1236 46.08 -20.27 33.12
CA SER A 1236 45.84 -19.42 34.29
C SER A 1236 47.14 -18.77 34.73
N THR A 1237 47.09 -17.51 35.18
CA THR A 1237 48.24 -16.80 35.76
C THR A 1237 48.32 -16.95 37.28
N GLN A 1238 47.49 -17.81 37.88
CA GLN A 1238 47.46 -18.01 39.33
C GLN A 1238 48.72 -18.73 39.78
N SER A 1239 49.58 -18.03 40.52
CA SER A 1239 50.88 -18.56 40.98
C SER A 1239 50.79 -19.65 42.05
N GLN A 1240 49.64 -19.79 42.71
CA GLN A 1240 49.43 -20.74 43.81
C GLN A 1240 48.32 -21.78 43.53
N ALA A 1241 47.75 -21.83 42.33
CA ALA A 1241 46.69 -22.77 41.98
C ALA A 1241 46.89 -23.34 40.57
N TYR A 1242 46.83 -24.67 40.51
CA TYR A 1242 47.27 -25.53 39.43
C TYR A 1242 46.15 -25.71 38.39
N SER A 1243 46.27 -25.18 37.17
CA SER A 1243 45.18 -25.39 36.18
C SER A 1243 45.51 -25.25 34.68
N ASN A 1244 46.78 -25.33 34.25
CA ASN A 1244 47.08 -25.23 32.81
C ASN A 1244 46.86 -26.59 32.12
N SER A 1245 46.15 -26.59 30.99
CA SER A 1245 45.96 -27.80 30.19
C SER A 1245 45.97 -27.51 28.70
N PHE A 1246 46.46 -28.47 27.92
CA PHE A 1246 46.41 -28.46 26.46
C PHE A 1246 45.99 -29.82 25.93
N LYS A 1247 45.02 -29.84 25.01
CA LYS A 1247 44.47 -31.05 24.40
C LYS A 1247 44.51 -30.94 22.89
N LEU A 1248 44.90 -32.02 22.23
CA LEU A 1248 44.83 -32.16 20.78
C LEU A 1248 44.14 -33.48 20.43
N GLY A 1249 43.20 -33.45 19.50
CA GLY A 1249 42.42 -34.61 19.08
C GLY A 1249 42.29 -34.69 17.56
N LEU A 1250 42.36 -35.91 17.03
CA LEU A 1250 42.12 -36.24 15.63
C LEU A 1250 41.12 -37.39 15.57
N LYS A 1251 39.97 -37.16 14.92
CA LYS A 1251 38.91 -38.14 14.75
C LYS A 1251 38.58 -38.38 13.28
N HIS A 1252 38.44 -39.65 12.88
CA HIS A 1252 37.95 -40.05 11.57
C HIS A 1252 36.75 -41.00 11.69
N THR A 1253 35.71 -40.77 10.89
CA THR A 1253 34.50 -41.62 10.82
C THR A 1253 34.47 -42.42 9.52
N PHE A 1254 34.39 -43.75 9.64
CA PHE A 1254 34.54 -44.70 8.53
C PHE A 1254 33.35 -44.74 7.59
#